data_AF-A0A955YE84-F1
#
_entry.id   AF-A0A955YE84-F1
#
_cell.length_a   1.000
_cell.length_b   1.000
_cell.length_c   1.000
_cell.angle_alpha   90.00
_cell.angle_beta   90.00
_cell.angle_gamma   90.00
#
_symmetry.space_group_name_H-M   'P 1'
#
loop_
_entity.id
_entity.type
_entity.pdbx_description
1 polymer ?
#
loop_
_entity_poly.entity_id
_entity_poly.type
_entity_poly.pdbx_seq_one_letter_code
_entity_poly.pdbx_strand_id
1 'polypeptide(L)'
;MSDVLDPRIEAWVAPIPGDAPAGIDARYEPLHEAVRAQIAQLDAVSGGEVDWERVRNDAGKLLTVTSKDLLVVSYLAFALFKLEGLKGLAVGLQAIARVSDAHWDGMFPPAKRARARVNAIDWLTERAELALTDWPVGAQDRPAVAALVAAVTELNALVNARFEDPSPAMRPLRDVISRLEMSLPAEAAPAPAAPAPAPAAVDAGAPSSAPTPMEAAPAAASVPAESAADSGASGAPPAADLLSEMRAAATPLLAPIPGGAPGGADARYDPLHEGVRNEVAKLESVSDSTVDWELVQARTTTILTTQAKDFLITVYYAAARMEQGGLAGLAQGLVTLAEVMNTFWDDGFPEKRREKARANAVSWLVDRALPLADVTLTPDDREGVERVALATKHLADVVRDRFEEHAPAVRPLTEMAQRLQMSVPKPAPKPEPKPAVPPPAAAPPPAAAPAPAAASAPASTGTAKSVALPDVGGDVADPAQIVDFLQKVGTSLHKASRSIFGVSPADPVAYRLARVGLYLHLSGPPPVQSGQKTAVPPPSGEQVQQLEKLASMQNWAPLLEEAESALGPKRFWLDIHRYVAMALGGLGHTAARDAVLQGTADLVARMPELRELAFADGTPFASSATQGWLDDDVLPSGGEGGAEDPLAPQFTEARKLAGAGKGADAVALLDGLARTLAAGRDRFRTRLAMAQACAASGSHAAADGIFTALGADIERHALGQWEPALAADCYASHHGTLKALLRASAPPGVPAPAPNNPMTEKLALVYGRLCAVDPVAALKLGD
;
A
#
# COMPACT_ATOMS: atom_id res chain seq x y z
N MET A 1 10.81 46.22 18.93
CA MET A 1 9.41 46.33 19.39
C MET A 1 9.25 45.35 20.53
N SER A 2 8.77 45.84 21.68
CA SER A 2 8.73 45.19 22.99
C SER A 2 8.85 43.66 22.99
N ASP A 3 9.95 43.16 23.57
CA ASP A 3 10.23 41.76 23.93
C ASP A 3 9.25 41.33 25.05
N VAL A 4 7.94 41.37 24.77
CA VAL A 4 6.94 40.82 25.67
C VAL A 4 7.01 39.32 25.49
N LEU A 5 7.89 38.70 26.26
CA LEU A 5 7.95 37.26 26.40
C LEU A 5 6.55 36.78 26.79
N ASP A 6 6.05 35.75 26.13
CA ASP A 6 4.83 35.09 26.62
C ASP A 6 5.12 34.62 28.05
N PRO A 7 4.32 34.99 29.06
CA PRO A 7 4.60 34.73 30.47
C PRO A 7 4.73 33.22 30.77
N ARG A 8 4.21 32.36 29.89
CA ARG A 8 4.38 30.91 29.98
C ARG A 8 5.83 30.48 29.79
N ILE A 9 6.58 31.17 28.94
CA ILE A 9 7.99 30.85 28.66
C ILE A 9 8.84 31.13 29.91
N GLU A 10 8.55 32.20 30.66
CA GLU A 10 9.27 32.51 31.90
C GLU A 10 9.21 31.34 32.90
N ALA A 11 8.05 30.71 33.04
CA ALA A 11 7.89 29.54 33.90
C ALA A 11 8.70 28.32 33.42
N TRP A 12 8.75 28.07 32.10
CA TRP A 12 9.51 26.95 31.56
C TRP A 12 11.03 27.19 31.57
N VAL A 13 11.47 28.44 31.54
CA VAL A 13 12.89 28.83 31.63
C VAL A 13 13.38 28.86 33.08
N ALA A 14 12.53 29.18 34.05
CA ALA A 14 12.90 29.24 35.46
C ALA A 14 13.58 27.93 35.93
N PRO A 15 14.68 27.99 36.71
CA PRO A 15 15.37 26.79 37.18
C PRO A 15 14.47 25.93 38.07
N ILE A 16 14.61 24.61 37.98
CA ILE A 16 13.91 23.67 38.86
C ILE A 16 14.50 23.80 40.27
N PRO A 17 13.69 23.92 41.34
CA PRO A 17 14.21 24.06 42.71
C PRO A 17 15.09 22.87 43.12
N GLY A 18 16.29 23.16 43.63
CA GLY A 18 17.25 22.17 44.11
C GLY A 18 18.66 22.39 43.58
N ASP A 19 19.53 21.39 43.74
CA ASP A 19 20.95 21.47 43.35
C ASP A 19 21.19 21.27 41.84
N ALA A 20 20.16 20.83 41.09
CA ALA A 20 20.21 20.61 39.65
C ALA A 20 19.19 21.53 38.94
N PRO A 21 19.60 22.70 38.43
CA PRO A 21 18.66 23.68 37.84
C PRO A 21 17.93 23.16 36.59
N ALA A 22 18.51 22.15 35.92
CA ALA A 22 17.90 21.45 34.79
C ALA A 22 17.05 20.22 35.20
N GLY A 23 16.99 19.91 36.49
CA GLY A 23 16.25 18.75 37.03
C GLY A 23 16.97 17.41 36.79
N ILE A 24 16.17 16.34 36.70
CA ILE A 24 16.62 14.96 36.52
C ILE A 24 16.21 14.41 35.15
N ASP A 25 16.73 13.24 34.77
CA ASP A 25 16.33 12.57 33.54
C ASP A 25 14.90 12.02 33.67
N ALA A 26 13.94 12.65 33.00
CA ALA A 26 12.53 12.29 33.12
C ALA A 26 12.15 11.00 32.35
N ARG A 27 13.08 10.30 31.69
CA ARG A 27 12.73 9.16 30.81
C ARG A 27 11.88 8.08 31.46
N TYR A 28 12.02 7.88 32.76
CA TYR A 28 11.28 6.89 33.56
C TYR A 28 10.18 7.51 34.44
N GLU A 29 9.92 8.80 34.29
CA GLU A 29 8.88 9.48 35.06
C GLU A 29 7.49 9.21 34.45
N PRO A 30 6.47 8.91 35.27
CA PRO A 30 5.13 8.61 34.76
C PRO A 30 4.53 9.72 33.87
N LEU A 31 4.82 10.99 34.18
CA LEU A 31 4.37 12.11 33.36
C LEU A 31 5.05 12.12 31.97
N HIS A 32 6.32 11.73 31.89
CA HIS A 32 7.04 11.66 30.62
C HIS A 32 6.56 10.49 29.77
N GLU A 33 6.30 9.33 30.39
CA GLU A 33 5.65 8.21 29.71
C GLU A 33 4.25 8.57 29.22
N ALA A 34 3.46 9.29 30.01
CA ALA A 34 2.13 9.75 29.61
C ALA A 34 2.18 10.70 28.39
N VAL A 35 3.09 11.67 28.39
CA VAL A 35 3.32 12.54 27.22
C VAL A 35 3.74 11.72 26.00
N ARG A 36 4.68 10.78 26.16
CA ARG A 36 5.12 9.93 25.06
C ARG A 36 4.03 9.00 24.54
N ALA A 37 3.16 8.48 25.41
CA ALA A 37 2.04 7.66 25.02
C ALA A 37 1.04 8.45 24.16
N GLN A 38 0.77 9.71 24.51
CA GLN A 38 -0.03 10.61 23.68
C GLN A 38 0.63 10.89 22.34
N ILE A 39 1.93 11.21 22.32
CA ILE A 39 2.64 11.45 21.06
C ILE A 39 2.73 10.18 20.19
N ALA A 40 2.85 8.99 20.79
CA ALA A 40 2.87 7.73 20.06
C ALA A 40 1.56 7.42 19.32
N GLN A 41 0.44 8.06 19.72
CA GLN A 41 -0.82 7.94 18.98
C GLN A 41 -0.75 8.59 17.58
N LEU A 42 0.17 9.53 17.34
CA LEU A 42 0.41 10.09 16.00
C LEU A 42 0.88 9.04 15.00
N ASP A 43 1.64 8.06 15.49
CA ASP A 43 2.23 7.00 14.69
C ASP A 43 1.47 5.67 14.92
N ALA A 44 0.39 5.70 15.71
CA ALA A 44 -0.43 4.53 15.98
C ALA A 44 -1.33 4.25 14.78
N VAL A 45 -1.17 3.06 14.23
CA VAL A 45 -1.97 2.56 13.10
C VAL A 45 -3.46 2.42 13.49
N SER A 46 -3.77 2.42 14.79
CA SER A 46 -5.11 2.24 15.38
C SER A 46 -5.98 3.52 15.45
N GLY A 47 -5.61 4.61 14.77
CA GLY A 47 -6.42 5.84 14.73
C GLY A 47 -6.65 6.53 16.08
N GLY A 48 -5.64 6.58 16.97
CA GLY A 48 -5.76 7.25 18.26
C GLY A 48 -5.79 8.79 18.13
N GLU A 49 -6.80 9.44 18.70
CA GLU A 49 -6.84 10.90 18.78
C GLU A 49 -5.95 11.41 19.94
N VAL A 50 -4.93 12.19 19.59
CA VAL A 50 -4.00 12.78 20.57
C VAL A 50 -4.72 13.83 21.41
N ASP A 51 -4.71 13.66 22.73
CA ASP A 51 -5.14 14.69 23.67
C ASP A 51 -4.06 15.75 23.83
N TRP A 52 -4.10 16.77 22.96
CA TRP A 52 -3.14 17.87 22.95
C TRP A 52 -3.21 18.73 24.22
N GLU A 53 -4.36 18.84 24.87
CA GLU A 53 -4.48 19.57 26.13
C GLU A 53 -3.72 18.87 27.25
N ARG A 54 -3.83 17.54 27.30
CA ARG A 54 -3.04 16.72 28.22
C ARG A 54 -1.55 16.81 27.92
N VAL A 55 -1.14 16.72 26.65
CA VAL A 55 0.27 16.91 26.26
C VAL A 55 0.80 18.27 26.73
N ARG A 56 0.06 19.37 26.48
CA ARG A 56 0.42 20.72 26.94
C ARG A 56 0.59 20.77 28.46
N ASN A 57 -0.36 20.23 29.20
CA ASN A 57 -0.39 20.30 30.66
C ASN A 57 0.72 19.44 31.30
N ASP A 58 0.90 18.21 30.85
CA ASP A 58 1.86 17.26 31.42
C ASP A 58 3.30 17.63 31.03
N ALA A 59 3.55 18.05 29.78
CA ALA A 59 4.84 18.56 29.35
C ALA A 59 5.22 19.86 30.07
N GLY A 60 4.25 20.78 30.26
CA GLY A 60 4.46 22.01 31.03
C GLY A 60 4.81 21.76 32.50
N LYS A 61 4.18 20.75 33.13
CA LYS A 61 4.53 20.33 34.50
C LYS A 61 5.91 19.70 34.58
N LEU A 62 6.27 18.84 33.62
CA LEU A 62 7.62 18.25 33.55
C LEU A 62 8.68 19.34 33.48
N LEU A 63 8.50 20.33 32.60
CA LEU A 63 9.46 21.42 32.43
C LEU A 63 9.57 22.32 33.67
N THR A 64 8.53 22.46 34.48
CA THR A 64 8.56 23.33 35.68
C THR A 64 9.01 22.61 36.95
N VAL A 65 8.81 21.29 37.05
CA VAL A 65 8.98 20.55 38.32
C VAL A 65 10.05 19.45 38.24
N THR A 66 10.28 18.84 37.07
CA THR A 66 11.00 17.55 36.98
C THR A 66 12.26 17.62 36.15
N SER A 67 12.17 18.11 34.90
CA SER A 67 13.27 18.03 33.93
C SER A 67 13.17 19.10 32.86
N LYS A 68 14.30 19.73 32.55
CA LYS A 68 14.49 20.50 31.31
C LYS A 68 14.89 19.50 30.22
N ASP A 69 13.89 18.93 29.55
CA ASP A 69 14.10 17.96 28.48
C ASP A 69 13.74 18.58 27.12
N LEU A 70 14.68 18.51 26.17
CA LEU A 70 14.58 19.08 24.83
C LEU A 70 13.45 18.43 24.02
N LEU A 71 13.25 17.12 24.16
CA LEU A 71 12.18 16.40 23.48
C LEU A 71 10.82 16.80 24.07
N VAL A 72 10.74 16.96 25.39
CA VAL A 72 9.51 17.41 26.06
C VAL A 72 9.11 18.82 25.63
N VAL A 73 10.06 19.76 25.55
CA VAL A 73 9.75 21.12 25.05
C VAL A 73 9.40 21.13 23.56
N SER A 74 9.97 20.23 22.75
CA SER A 74 9.54 20.03 21.35
C SER A 74 8.10 19.50 21.25
N TYR A 75 7.70 18.54 22.08
CA TYR A 75 6.33 18.04 22.14
C TYR A 75 5.35 19.13 22.59
N LEU A 76 5.74 19.90 23.61
CA LEU A 76 4.96 21.04 24.08
C LEU A 76 4.77 22.08 22.98
N ALA A 77 5.82 22.40 22.22
CA ALA A 77 5.75 23.36 21.12
C ALA A 77 4.73 22.93 20.04
N PHE A 78 4.70 21.64 19.69
CA PHE A 78 3.72 21.13 18.73
C PHE A 78 2.30 21.08 19.32
N ALA A 79 2.15 20.75 20.61
CA ALA A 79 0.85 20.81 21.29
C ALA A 79 0.28 22.23 21.30
N LEU A 80 1.12 23.25 21.57
CA LEU A 80 0.72 24.65 21.49
C LEU A 80 0.29 25.03 20.07
N PHE A 81 0.98 24.56 19.04
CA PHE A 81 0.55 24.75 17.66
C PHE A 81 -0.83 24.13 17.38
N LYS A 82 -1.08 22.91 17.85
CA LYS A 82 -2.38 22.24 17.65
C LYS A 82 -3.54 22.92 18.38
N LEU A 83 -3.27 23.57 19.50
CA LEU A 83 -4.29 24.24 20.33
C LEU A 83 -4.49 25.73 19.98
N GLU A 84 -3.43 26.43 19.59
CA GLU A 84 -3.39 27.90 19.44
C GLU A 84 -2.92 28.37 18.06
N GLY A 85 -2.71 27.45 17.10
CA GLY A 85 -2.29 27.76 15.73
C GLY A 85 -0.92 28.42 15.65
N LEU A 86 -0.75 29.35 14.70
CA LEU A 86 0.54 30.02 14.43
C LEU A 86 1.12 30.74 15.65
N LYS A 87 0.25 31.31 16.50
CA LYS A 87 0.67 31.96 17.75
C LYS A 87 1.27 30.94 18.72
N GLY A 88 0.61 29.78 18.86
CA GLY A 88 1.11 28.68 19.70
C GLY A 88 2.46 28.16 19.23
N LEU A 89 2.63 27.99 17.92
CA LEU A 89 3.92 27.57 17.35
C LEU A 89 5.03 28.58 17.62
N ALA A 90 4.75 29.89 17.48
CA ALA A 90 5.73 30.94 17.78
C ALA A 90 6.20 30.88 19.24
N VAL A 91 5.28 30.71 20.19
CA VAL A 91 5.58 30.54 21.61
C VAL A 91 6.39 29.26 21.85
N GLY A 92 6.02 28.16 21.18
CA GLY A 92 6.74 26.89 21.27
C GLY A 92 8.19 26.96 20.78
N LEU A 93 8.43 27.56 19.60
CA LEU A 93 9.78 27.72 19.06
C LEU A 93 10.65 28.63 19.94
N GLN A 94 10.07 29.71 20.50
CA GLN A 94 10.76 30.55 21.49
C GLN A 94 11.05 29.78 22.78
N ALA A 95 10.13 28.95 23.26
CA ALA A 95 10.35 28.12 24.45
C ALA A 95 11.53 27.16 24.25
N ILE A 96 11.64 26.52 23.09
CA ILE A 96 12.80 25.66 22.76
C ILE A 96 14.09 26.47 22.78
N ALA A 97 14.10 27.65 22.14
CA ALA A 97 15.28 28.49 22.10
C ALA A 97 15.73 28.92 23.50
N ARG A 98 14.81 29.45 24.32
CA ARG A 98 15.10 30.03 25.63
C ARG A 98 15.41 28.99 26.70
N VAL A 99 14.68 27.88 26.74
CA VAL A 99 14.97 26.79 27.69
C VAL A 99 16.32 26.17 27.39
N SER A 100 16.62 25.96 26.10
CA SER A 100 17.90 25.38 25.69
C SER A 100 19.07 26.33 25.94
N ASP A 101 18.92 27.63 25.71
CA ASP A 101 20.00 28.58 26.00
C ASP A 101 20.30 28.68 27.50
N ALA A 102 19.27 28.68 28.35
CA ALA A 102 19.41 28.79 29.79
C ALA A 102 19.95 27.51 30.46
N HIS A 103 19.67 26.33 29.91
CA HIS A 103 19.95 25.04 30.58
C HIS A 103 20.82 24.08 29.75
N TRP A 104 21.46 24.55 28.67
CA TRP A 104 22.15 23.72 27.68
C TRP A 104 23.03 22.59 28.25
N ASP A 105 23.86 22.90 29.23
CA ASP A 105 24.84 21.95 29.77
C ASP A 105 24.19 20.89 30.68
N GLY A 106 23.12 21.25 31.39
CA GLY A 106 22.41 20.38 32.32
C GLY A 106 21.16 19.71 31.76
N MET A 107 20.64 20.16 30.62
CA MET A 107 19.39 19.68 30.05
C MET A 107 19.49 18.26 29.46
N PHE A 108 18.34 17.61 29.34
CA PHE A 108 18.21 16.26 28.79
C PHE A 108 17.73 16.31 27.32
N PRO A 109 18.15 15.37 26.46
CA PRO A 109 19.25 14.41 26.67
C PRO A 109 20.59 15.11 26.94
N PRO A 110 21.56 14.50 27.67
CA PRO A 110 22.86 15.13 27.95
C PRO A 110 23.63 15.49 26.67
N ALA A 111 24.50 16.53 26.72
CA ALA A 111 25.21 17.04 25.54
C ALA A 111 26.00 15.98 24.75
N LYS A 112 26.56 14.97 25.45
CA LYS A 112 27.21 13.80 24.83
C LYS A 112 26.30 12.97 23.90
N ARG A 113 24.98 13.13 24.00
CA ARG A 113 23.98 12.52 23.11
C ARG A 113 23.52 13.56 22.07
N ALA A 114 24.45 14.22 21.39
CA ALA A 114 24.18 15.26 20.41
C ALA A 114 23.12 14.86 19.37
N ARG A 115 23.20 13.63 18.83
CA ARG A 115 22.19 13.13 17.88
C ARG A 115 20.77 13.05 18.47
N ALA A 116 20.63 12.74 19.76
CA ALA A 116 19.31 12.71 20.39
C ALA A 116 18.73 14.13 20.57
N ARG A 117 19.58 15.14 20.80
CA ARG A 117 19.17 16.55 20.80
C ARG A 117 18.76 17.03 19.40
N VAL A 118 19.49 16.60 18.38
CA VAL A 118 19.16 16.85 16.96
C VAL A 118 17.79 16.28 16.62
N ASN A 119 17.58 14.99 16.89
CA ASN A 119 16.31 14.31 16.62
C ASN A 119 15.12 14.95 17.37
N ALA A 120 15.33 15.55 18.55
CA ALA A 120 14.26 16.23 19.28
C ALA A 120 13.79 17.51 18.58
N ILE A 121 14.70 18.27 17.96
CA ILE A 121 14.36 19.46 17.18
C ILE A 121 13.80 19.03 15.81
N ASP A 122 14.43 18.07 15.14
CA ASP A 122 13.98 17.57 13.82
C ASP A 122 12.56 17.01 13.87
N TRP A 123 12.20 16.30 14.96
CA TRP A 123 10.84 15.80 15.16
C TRP A 123 9.78 16.90 15.06
N LEU A 124 10.07 18.09 15.61
CA LEU A 124 9.18 19.24 15.55
C LEU A 124 9.24 19.92 14.19
N THR A 125 10.43 20.17 13.65
CA THR A 125 10.59 20.95 12.42
C THR A 125 9.93 20.25 11.22
N GLU A 126 10.08 18.93 11.10
CA GLU A 126 9.44 18.12 10.05
C GLU A 126 7.90 18.21 10.14
N ARG A 127 7.35 18.06 11.35
CA ARG A 127 5.89 18.08 11.58
C ARG A 127 5.31 19.48 11.42
N ALA A 128 6.02 20.51 11.85
CA ALA A 128 5.63 21.90 11.67
C ALA A 128 5.69 22.29 10.18
N GLU A 129 6.73 21.88 9.45
CA GLU A 129 6.83 22.12 8.02
C GLU A 129 5.64 21.52 7.25
N LEU A 130 5.36 20.25 7.50
CA LEU A 130 4.25 19.54 6.86
C LEU A 130 2.92 20.23 7.16
N ALA A 131 2.68 20.62 8.42
CA ALA A 131 1.43 21.26 8.82
C ALA A 131 1.28 22.70 8.30
N LEU A 132 2.38 23.39 7.99
CA LEU A 132 2.36 24.78 7.52
C LEU A 132 2.31 24.92 5.99
N THR A 133 2.61 23.86 5.23
CA THR A 133 2.78 23.92 3.77
C THR A 133 1.55 24.48 3.05
N ASP A 134 0.35 24.11 3.50
CA ASP A 134 -0.93 24.57 2.94
C ASP A 134 -1.76 25.39 3.96
N TRP A 135 -1.11 26.00 4.95
CA TRP A 135 -1.82 26.72 6.01
C TRP A 135 -2.45 28.03 5.47
N PRO A 136 -3.78 28.22 5.62
CA PRO A 136 -4.43 29.44 5.15
C PRO A 136 -4.03 30.64 6.03
N VAL A 137 -3.54 31.72 5.41
CA VAL A 137 -3.20 32.98 6.09
C VAL A 137 -4.00 34.15 5.54
N GLY A 138 -4.53 34.96 6.44
CA GLY A 138 -5.23 36.21 6.14
C GLY A 138 -4.56 37.44 6.77
N ALA A 139 -5.11 38.62 6.50
CA ALA A 139 -4.55 39.88 7.01
C ALA A 139 -4.47 39.93 8.55
N GLN A 140 -5.40 39.25 9.24
CA GLN A 140 -5.44 39.13 10.69
C GLN A 140 -4.26 38.33 11.28
N ASP A 141 -3.63 37.47 10.49
CA ASP A 141 -2.56 36.57 10.96
C ASP A 141 -1.18 37.23 10.96
N ARG A 142 -1.05 38.45 10.42
CA ARG A 142 0.22 39.19 10.32
C ARG A 142 0.99 39.26 11.65
N PRO A 143 0.38 39.55 12.81
CA PRO A 143 1.11 39.57 14.08
C PRO A 143 1.63 38.18 14.47
N ALA A 144 0.86 37.13 14.21
CA ALA A 144 1.25 35.75 14.51
C ALA A 144 2.38 35.26 13.60
N VAL A 145 2.31 35.58 12.31
CA VAL A 145 3.38 35.28 11.34
C VAL A 145 4.66 36.04 11.68
N ALA A 146 4.58 37.33 12.03
CA ALA A 146 5.75 38.10 12.46
C ALA A 146 6.39 37.52 13.74
N ALA A 147 5.58 37.10 14.71
CA ALA A 147 6.08 36.42 15.91
C ALA A 147 6.75 35.08 15.57
N LEU A 148 6.18 34.33 14.62
CA LEU A 148 6.73 33.04 14.16
C LEU A 148 8.07 33.22 13.41
N VAL A 149 8.20 34.26 12.58
CA VAL A 149 9.47 34.63 11.91
C VAL A 149 10.54 34.99 12.94
N ALA A 150 10.20 35.78 13.96
CA ALA A 150 11.12 36.10 15.04
C ALA A 150 11.55 34.84 15.82
N ALA A 151 10.60 33.97 16.15
CA ALA A 151 10.83 32.73 16.88
C ALA A 151 11.75 31.74 16.14
N VAL A 152 11.49 31.50 14.84
CA VAL A 152 12.33 30.58 14.04
C VAL A 152 13.72 31.15 13.80
N THR A 153 13.85 32.48 13.71
CA THR A 153 15.15 33.16 13.60
C THR A 153 15.95 32.98 14.88
N GLU A 154 15.33 33.15 16.04
CA GLU A 154 15.95 32.94 17.35
C GLU A 154 16.39 31.48 17.53
N LEU A 155 15.51 30.52 17.23
CA LEU A 155 15.85 29.09 17.30
C LEU A 155 17.00 28.73 16.35
N ASN A 156 17.00 29.26 15.12
CA ASN A 156 18.09 29.02 14.18
C ASN A 156 19.42 29.63 14.65
N ALA A 157 19.39 30.78 15.33
CA ALA A 157 20.59 31.36 15.94
C ALA A 157 21.15 30.47 17.07
N LEU A 158 20.27 29.93 17.93
CA LEU A 158 20.66 28.95 18.94
C LEU A 158 21.26 27.70 18.29
N VAL A 159 20.61 27.15 17.26
CA VAL A 159 21.08 25.94 16.55
C VAL A 159 22.51 26.16 16.05
N ASN A 160 22.77 27.26 15.35
CA ASN A 160 24.10 27.61 14.85
C ASN A 160 25.13 27.85 15.95
N ALA A 161 24.70 28.28 17.14
CA ALA A 161 25.60 28.59 18.25
C ALA A 161 25.95 27.36 19.10
N ARG A 162 25.04 26.38 19.19
CA ARG A 162 25.14 25.27 20.16
C ARG A 162 25.33 23.89 19.51
N PHE A 163 24.93 23.71 18.26
CA PHE A 163 25.08 22.45 17.54
C PHE A 163 26.26 22.51 16.56
N GLU A 164 27.11 21.49 16.62
CA GLU A 164 28.19 21.25 15.65
C GLU A 164 27.69 20.23 14.61
N ASP A 165 28.48 19.21 14.26
CA ASP A 165 28.02 18.08 13.45
C ASP A 165 27.73 16.88 14.38
N PRO A 166 26.48 16.37 14.47
CA PRO A 166 25.28 16.71 13.69
C PRO A 166 24.49 17.93 14.20
N SER A 167 23.84 18.63 13.27
CA SER A 167 22.95 19.79 13.52
C SER A 167 21.53 19.57 12.99
N PRO A 168 20.47 20.10 13.65
CA PRO A 168 19.09 20.05 13.16
C PRO A 168 18.88 20.75 11.81
N ALA A 169 17.92 20.24 11.03
CA ALA A 169 17.54 20.80 9.74
C ALA A 169 16.55 21.97 9.89
N MET A 170 17.09 23.20 9.94
CA MET A 170 16.27 24.42 10.13
C MET A 170 15.75 25.05 8.82
N ARG A 171 16.39 24.76 7.68
CA ARG A 171 16.07 25.40 6.40
C ARG A 171 14.62 25.14 5.93
N PRO A 172 14.10 23.91 5.96
CA PRO A 172 12.75 23.63 5.45
C PRO A 172 11.66 24.41 6.21
N LEU A 173 11.74 24.43 7.55
CA LEU A 173 10.83 25.21 8.40
C LEU A 173 10.93 26.72 8.14
N ARG A 174 12.13 27.25 7.92
CA ARG A 174 12.33 28.66 7.59
C ARG A 174 11.71 29.02 6.23
N ASP A 175 11.88 28.15 5.24
CA ASP A 175 11.39 28.38 3.89
C ASP A 175 9.86 28.40 3.86
N VAL A 176 9.18 27.49 4.59
CA VAL A 176 7.71 27.51 4.70
C VAL A 176 7.19 28.75 5.45
N ILE A 177 7.84 29.16 6.55
CA ILE A 177 7.45 30.37 7.29
C ILE A 177 7.64 31.62 6.42
N SER A 178 8.73 31.69 5.64
CA SER A 178 8.96 32.78 4.69
C SER A 178 7.87 32.83 3.60
N ARG A 179 7.41 31.67 3.11
CA ARG A 179 6.27 31.61 2.18
C ARG A 179 4.98 32.13 2.79
N LEU A 180 4.70 31.80 4.06
CA LEU A 180 3.54 32.33 4.79
C LEU A 180 3.59 33.85 4.95
N GLU A 181 4.78 34.40 5.23
CA GLU A 181 4.98 35.85 5.29
C GLU A 181 4.72 36.52 3.93
N MET A 182 5.19 35.91 2.84
CA MET A 182 4.99 36.42 1.48
C MET A 182 3.54 36.31 0.98
N SER A 183 2.75 35.37 1.50
CA SER A 183 1.35 35.17 1.11
C SER A 183 0.36 36.06 1.87
N LEU A 184 0.82 36.82 2.88
CA LEU A 184 -0.02 37.80 3.57
C LEU A 184 -0.49 38.90 2.61
N PRO A 185 -1.79 39.27 2.61
CA PRO A 185 -2.31 40.37 1.81
C PRO A 185 -1.56 41.68 2.10
N ALA A 186 -1.47 42.62 1.15
CA ALA A 186 -0.87 43.93 1.42
C ALA A 186 -1.61 44.64 2.57
N GLU A 187 -0.87 45.32 3.45
CA GLU A 187 -1.46 46.08 4.56
C GLU A 187 -2.38 47.17 3.99
N ALA A 188 -3.68 47.10 4.29
CA ALA A 188 -4.62 48.12 3.87
C ALA A 188 -4.22 49.44 4.54
N ALA A 189 -4.05 50.49 3.73
CA ALA A 189 -3.78 51.83 4.24
C ALA A 189 -4.83 52.20 5.32
N PRO A 190 -4.42 52.81 6.44
CA PRO A 190 -5.32 53.06 7.55
C PRO A 190 -6.51 53.91 7.08
N ALA A 191 -7.70 53.33 7.14
CA ALA A 191 -8.94 54.06 6.92
C ALA A 191 -9.11 55.10 8.05
N PRO A 192 -9.57 56.32 7.76
CA PRO A 192 -9.76 57.36 8.76
C PRO A 192 -10.74 56.87 9.84
N ALA A 193 -10.36 57.07 11.10
CA ALA A 193 -11.09 56.62 12.27
C ALA A 193 -12.55 57.13 12.28
N ALA A 194 -13.50 56.20 12.26
CA ALA A 194 -14.90 56.48 12.56
C ALA A 194 -15.12 56.48 14.09
N PRO A 195 -15.96 57.37 14.63
CA PRO A 195 -16.06 57.63 16.06
C PRO A 195 -16.83 56.54 16.82
N ALA A 196 -16.47 56.37 18.09
CA ALA A 196 -16.99 55.37 19.02
C ALA A 196 -18.51 55.47 19.28
N PRO A 197 -19.22 54.35 19.52
CA PRO A 197 -20.57 54.38 20.07
C PRO A 197 -20.55 54.29 21.61
N ALA A 198 -21.34 55.15 22.26
CA ALA A 198 -21.71 55.10 23.67
C ALA A 198 -23.16 54.54 23.82
N PRO A 199 -23.60 54.12 25.03
CA PRO A 199 -24.48 52.94 25.20
C PRO A 199 -25.98 53.18 25.54
N ALA A 200 -26.75 52.09 25.38
CA ALA A 200 -27.92 51.59 26.13
C ALA A 200 -29.36 52.19 25.97
N ALA A 201 -30.34 51.29 25.76
CA ALA A 201 -31.65 51.15 26.46
C ALA A 201 -32.52 50.02 25.83
N VAL A 202 -32.73 48.86 26.47
CA VAL A 202 -33.88 48.35 27.29
C VAL A 202 -35.28 48.24 26.64
N ASP A 203 -35.81 47.00 26.53
CA ASP A 203 -37.12 46.50 27.05
C ASP A 203 -37.28 44.99 26.67
N ALA A 204 -37.37 44.02 27.59
CA ALA A 204 -38.48 43.54 28.44
C ALA A 204 -39.54 42.66 27.73
N GLY A 205 -39.70 41.41 28.19
CA GLY A 205 -40.87 40.55 27.91
C GLY A 205 -40.64 39.03 27.88
N ALA A 206 -40.80 38.36 29.03
CA ALA A 206 -41.08 36.91 29.18
C ALA A 206 -42.63 36.71 29.40
N PRO A 207 -43.25 35.51 29.55
CA PRO A 207 -42.66 34.19 29.87
C PRO A 207 -43.30 32.90 29.27
N SER A 208 -42.56 31.81 29.48
CA SER A 208 -42.86 30.36 29.70
C SER A 208 -44.30 29.84 29.84
N SER A 209 -44.58 28.67 29.22
CA SER A 209 -45.29 27.54 29.87
C SER A 209 -45.11 26.19 29.11
N ALA A 210 -45.06 25.11 29.88
CA ALA A 210 -45.16 23.67 29.53
C ALA A 210 -46.24 23.05 30.46
N PRO A 211 -46.54 21.73 30.55
CA PRO A 211 -46.61 20.61 29.57
C PRO A 211 -47.88 19.70 29.70
N THR A 212 -48.04 18.70 28.79
CA THR A 212 -48.75 17.37 28.89
C THR A 212 -50.31 17.32 29.03
N PRO A 213 -51.04 16.21 28.68
CA PRO A 213 -50.74 14.79 28.98
C PRO A 213 -51.11 13.68 27.93
N MET A 214 -50.69 12.48 28.34
CA MET A 214 -50.88 11.08 27.91
C MET A 214 -52.34 10.65 27.65
N GLU A 215 -52.58 9.60 26.82
CA GLU A 215 -53.23 8.31 27.23
C GLU A 215 -53.83 7.44 26.07
N ALA A 216 -53.48 6.15 26.14
CA ALA A 216 -54.19 4.89 25.77
C ALA A 216 -54.44 4.41 24.32
N ALA A 217 -53.98 3.17 24.08
CA ALA A 217 -54.53 2.15 23.18
C ALA A 217 -55.77 1.45 23.80
N PRO A 218 -56.59 0.65 23.08
CA PRO A 218 -56.23 -0.76 22.85
C PRO A 218 -56.80 -1.47 21.58
N ALA A 219 -56.12 -2.57 21.22
CA ALA A 219 -56.59 -3.94 20.88
C ALA A 219 -57.53 -4.30 19.69
N ALA A 220 -57.01 -5.24 18.88
CA ALA A 220 -57.56 -6.58 18.52
C ALA A 220 -58.39 -6.82 17.22
N ALA A 221 -57.87 -7.82 16.45
CA ALA A 221 -58.54 -8.87 15.66
C ALA A 221 -59.40 -8.44 14.45
N SER A 222 -59.54 -9.14 13.31
CA SER A 222 -59.31 -10.54 12.91
C SER A 222 -59.54 -10.65 11.38
N VAL A 223 -58.98 -11.69 10.76
CA VAL A 223 -59.10 -12.12 9.34
C VAL A 223 -60.50 -12.68 9.02
N PRO A 224 -60.95 -12.72 7.75
CA PRO A 224 -60.95 -13.98 6.95
C PRO A 224 -60.52 -13.74 5.47
N ALA A 225 -59.66 -14.56 4.83
CA ALA A 225 -59.91 -15.87 4.17
C ALA A 225 -61.14 -15.86 3.24
N GLU A 226 -61.18 -16.36 1.99
CA GLU A 226 -60.29 -17.03 1.03
C GLU A 226 -61.17 -17.26 -0.22
N SER A 227 -60.66 -17.27 -1.46
CA SER A 227 -61.28 -18.03 -2.56
C SER A 227 -60.35 -18.16 -3.77
N ALA A 228 -60.05 -19.42 -4.07
CA ALA A 228 -59.31 -19.93 -5.22
C ALA A 228 -60.06 -19.77 -6.56
N ALA A 229 -59.33 -19.80 -7.68
CA ALA A 229 -59.49 -20.80 -8.74
C ALA A 229 -58.52 -20.56 -9.92
N ASP A 230 -57.72 -21.61 -10.18
CA ASP A 230 -57.50 -22.29 -11.47
C ASP A 230 -56.91 -21.52 -12.68
N SER A 231 -55.73 -21.95 -13.14
CA SER A 231 -55.58 -22.78 -14.36
C SER A 231 -54.13 -22.81 -14.87
N GLY A 232 -53.73 -23.99 -15.33
CA GLY A 232 -52.35 -24.32 -15.63
C GLY A 232 -51.71 -23.57 -16.79
N ALA A 233 -50.42 -23.33 -16.64
CA ALA A 233 -49.48 -23.22 -17.74
C ALA A 233 -48.10 -23.62 -17.20
N SER A 234 -47.42 -24.52 -17.90
CA SER A 234 -45.99 -24.78 -17.75
C SER A 234 -45.21 -23.46 -17.76
N GLY A 235 -44.79 -22.99 -16.59
CA GLY A 235 -44.04 -21.74 -16.37
C GLY A 235 -43.66 -21.68 -14.89
N ALA A 236 -42.55 -21.01 -14.56
CA ALA A 236 -41.98 -20.93 -13.21
C ALA A 236 -43.05 -20.59 -12.14
N PRO A 237 -42.93 -21.13 -10.91
CA PRO A 237 -43.90 -20.90 -9.84
C PRO A 237 -44.07 -19.40 -9.53
N PRO A 238 -45.28 -18.93 -9.16
CA PRO A 238 -45.53 -17.54 -8.79
C PRO A 238 -44.60 -17.06 -7.68
N ALA A 239 -44.18 -15.79 -7.71
CA ALA A 239 -43.30 -15.19 -6.72
C ALA A 239 -43.78 -15.33 -5.25
N ALA A 240 -45.10 -15.34 -5.02
CA ALA A 240 -45.67 -15.57 -3.68
C ALA A 240 -45.41 -17.00 -3.18
N ASP A 241 -45.45 -17.97 -4.08
CA ASP A 241 -45.25 -19.39 -3.76
C ASP A 241 -43.78 -19.64 -3.43
N LEU A 242 -42.84 -19.06 -4.19
CA LEU A 242 -41.40 -19.17 -3.93
C LEU A 242 -40.98 -18.66 -2.54
N LEU A 243 -41.50 -17.51 -2.08
CA LEU A 243 -41.20 -17.01 -0.74
C LEU A 243 -41.84 -17.90 0.34
N SER A 244 -43.05 -18.40 0.09
CA SER A 244 -43.73 -19.32 1.01
C SER A 244 -42.97 -20.64 1.17
N GLU A 245 -42.42 -21.19 0.08
CA GLU A 245 -41.56 -22.38 0.08
C GLU A 245 -40.30 -22.17 0.89
N MET A 246 -39.60 -21.03 0.69
CA MET A 246 -38.39 -20.70 1.45
C MET A 246 -38.68 -20.51 2.94
N ARG A 247 -39.82 -19.91 3.31
CA ARG A 247 -40.26 -19.79 4.71
C ARG A 247 -40.59 -21.15 5.31
N ALA A 248 -41.30 -22.00 4.58
CA ALA A 248 -41.61 -23.36 5.01
C ALA A 248 -40.32 -24.16 5.28
N ALA A 249 -39.31 -24.03 4.42
CA ALA A 249 -38.01 -24.66 4.60
C ALA A 249 -37.21 -24.13 5.82
N ALA A 250 -37.47 -22.89 6.27
CA ALA A 250 -36.84 -22.34 7.47
C ALA A 250 -37.49 -22.83 8.79
N THR A 251 -38.74 -23.31 8.75
CA THR A 251 -39.54 -23.71 9.92
C THR A 251 -38.82 -24.60 10.94
N PRO A 252 -38.01 -25.63 10.56
CA PRO A 252 -37.32 -26.46 11.54
C PRO A 252 -36.36 -25.67 12.45
N LEU A 253 -35.80 -24.56 11.94
CA LEU A 253 -34.91 -23.67 12.68
C LEU A 253 -35.66 -22.61 13.50
N LEU A 254 -36.99 -22.55 13.41
CA LEU A 254 -37.84 -21.59 14.12
C LEU A 254 -38.52 -22.17 15.36
N ALA A 255 -38.38 -23.48 15.62
CA ALA A 255 -38.90 -24.07 16.86
C ALA A 255 -38.22 -23.47 18.09
N PRO A 256 -38.96 -23.08 19.16
CA PRO A 256 -38.36 -22.57 20.40
C PRO A 256 -37.38 -23.56 21.02
N ILE A 257 -36.33 -23.06 21.68
CA ILE A 257 -35.37 -23.91 22.40
C ILE A 257 -36.05 -24.55 23.63
N PRO A 258 -35.89 -25.87 23.88
CA PRO A 258 -36.45 -26.52 25.06
C PRO A 258 -35.87 -25.95 26.37
N GLY A 259 -36.70 -25.70 27.39
CA GLY A 259 -36.23 -25.30 28.73
C GLY A 259 -36.77 -23.98 29.29
N GLY A 260 -37.79 -23.37 28.66
CA GLY A 260 -38.54 -22.24 29.22
C GLY A 260 -38.12 -20.85 28.73
N ALA A 261 -36.98 -20.73 28.04
CA ALA A 261 -36.57 -19.53 27.31
C ALA A 261 -36.66 -19.81 25.80
N PRO A 262 -37.59 -19.21 25.05
CA PRO A 262 -37.84 -19.57 23.64
C PRO A 262 -36.63 -19.30 22.74
N GLY A 263 -35.83 -18.28 23.04
CA GLY A 263 -34.55 -17.98 22.37
C GLY A 263 -33.35 -18.79 22.86
N GLY A 264 -33.51 -19.60 23.93
CA GLY A 264 -32.44 -20.38 24.54
C GLY A 264 -31.56 -19.58 25.49
N ALA A 265 -30.29 -19.97 25.61
CA ALA A 265 -29.31 -19.32 26.47
C ALA A 265 -28.13 -18.78 25.64
N ASP A 266 -27.39 -17.82 26.19
CA ASP A 266 -26.24 -17.23 25.51
C ASP A 266 -25.12 -18.26 25.29
N ALA A 267 -24.98 -18.72 24.06
CA ALA A 267 -24.01 -19.73 23.66
C ALA A 267 -22.64 -19.16 23.28
N ARG A 268 -22.35 -17.86 23.49
CA ARG A 268 -21.11 -17.22 23.01
C ARG A 268 -19.81 -17.89 23.46
N TYR A 269 -19.83 -18.57 24.61
CA TYR A 269 -18.68 -19.32 25.17
C TYR A 269 -18.88 -20.84 25.10
N ASP A 270 -19.94 -21.31 24.41
CA ASP A 270 -20.16 -22.74 24.20
C ASP A 270 -19.12 -23.28 23.19
N PRO A 271 -18.53 -24.46 23.43
CA PRO A 271 -17.55 -25.04 22.51
C PRO A 271 -18.06 -25.26 21.08
N LEU A 272 -19.36 -25.54 20.87
CA LEU A 272 -19.91 -25.65 19.53
C LEU A 272 -20.00 -24.29 18.84
N HIS A 273 -20.36 -23.25 19.56
CA HIS A 273 -20.38 -21.88 19.05
C HIS A 273 -18.97 -21.38 18.74
N GLU A 274 -18.00 -21.61 19.62
CA GLU A 274 -16.59 -21.30 19.37
C GLU A 274 -16.07 -22.09 18.17
N GLY A 275 -16.43 -23.37 18.06
CA GLY A 275 -16.08 -24.22 16.93
C GLY A 275 -16.59 -23.69 15.60
N VAL A 276 -17.80 -23.12 15.54
CA VAL A 276 -18.31 -22.44 14.33
C VAL A 276 -17.51 -21.18 14.04
N ARG A 277 -17.27 -20.33 15.03
CA ARG A 277 -16.49 -19.09 14.84
C ARG A 277 -15.08 -19.38 14.36
N ASN A 278 -14.41 -20.37 14.96
CA ASN A 278 -13.05 -20.77 14.58
C ASN A 278 -13.01 -21.33 13.16
N GLU A 279 -14.04 -22.09 12.77
CA GLU A 279 -14.15 -22.62 11.42
C GLU A 279 -14.35 -21.49 10.39
N VAL A 280 -15.23 -20.53 10.67
CA VAL A 280 -15.44 -19.37 9.79
C VAL A 280 -14.23 -18.43 9.79
N ALA A 281 -13.52 -18.27 10.92
CA ALA A 281 -12.30 -17.48 11.03
C ALA A 281 -11.15 -18.01 10.15
N LYS A 282 -11.22 -19.27 9.67
CA LYS A 282 -10.29 -19.78 8.67
C LYS A 282 -10.37 -19.01 7.34
N LEU A 283 -11.47 -18.31 7.05
CA LEU A 283 -11.56 -17.37 5.93
C LEU A 283 -10.51 -16.26 6.00
N GLU A 284 -10.10 -15.91 7.21
CA GLU A 284 -9.12 -14.87 7.51
C GLU A 284 -7.76 -15.48 7.90
N SER A 285 -7.65 -16.82 7.86
CA SER A 285 -6.41 -17.51 8.20
C SER A 285 -5.44 -17.53 7.02
N VAL A 286 -4.18 -17.24 7.33
CA VAL A 286 -3.05 -17.27 6.40
C VAL A 286 -2.56 -18.71 6.15
N SER A 287 -3.04 -19.70 6.91
CA SER A 287 -2.75 -21.12 6.68
C SER A 287 -3.63 -21.72 5.57
N ASP A 288 -3.16 -22.80 4.92
CA ASP A 288 -3.89 -23.57 3.88
C ASP A 288 -5.17 -24.29 4.39
N SER A 289 -5.78 -23.83 5.48
CA SER A 289 -7.01 -24.38 6.02
C SER A 289 -8.23 -23.82 5.29
N THR A 290 -8.85 -24.63 4.44
CA THR A 290 -10.16 -24.31 3.85
C THR A 290 -11.26 -24.43 4.90
N VAL A 291 -12.27 -23.57 4.81
CA VAL A 291 -13.45 -23.62 5.68
C VAL A 291 -14.30 -24.83 5.30
N ASP A 292 -14.60 -25.67 6.28
CA ASP A 292 -15.55 -26.76 6.12
C ASP A 292 -16.99 -26.22 6.26
N TRP A 293 -17.58 -25.83 5.14
CA TRP A 293 -18.92 -25.26 5.11
C TRP A 293 -20.02 -26.27 5.45
N GLU A 294 -19.80 -27.58 5.23
CA GLU A 294 -20.73 -28.62 5.67
C GLU A 294 -20.75 -28.72 7.20
N LEU A 295 -19.57 -28.66 7.81
CA LEU A 295 -19.42 -28.62 9.27
C LEU A 295 -20.03 -27.35 9.87
N VAL A 296 -19.82 -26.18 9.25
CA VAL A 296 -20.45 -24.91 9.68
C VAL A 296 -21.97 -25.04 9.63
N GLN A 297 -22.54 -25.54 8.54
CA GLN A 297 -23.98 -25.71 8.41
C GLN A 297 -24.53 -26.69 9.47
N ALA A 298 -23.86 -27.83 9.69
CA ALA A 298 -24.30 -28.82 10.66
C ALA A 298 -24.30 -28.25 12.09
N ARG A 299 -23.20 -27.60 12.49
CA ARG A 299 -23.05 -27.05 13.84
C ARG A 299 -23.97 -25.86 14.08
N THR A 300 -24.10 -24.94 13.13
CA THR A 300 -25.05 -23.82 13.23
C THR A 300 -26.48 -24.33 13.36
N THR A 301 -26.86 -25.36 12.60
CA THR A 301 -28.16 -26.03 12.75
C THR A 301 -28.36 -26.61 14.15
N THR A 302 -27.36 -27.30 14.70
CA THR A 302 -27.42 -27.83 16.07
C THR A 302 -27.60 -26.72 17.10
N ILE A 303 -26.81 -25.64 17.03
CA ILE A 303 -26.92 -24.51 17.95
C ILE A 303 -28.31 -23.89 17.88
N LEU A 304 -28.80 -23.61 16.67
CA LEU A 304 -30.10 -22.98 16.44
C LEU A 304 -31.28 -23.84 16.88
N THR A 305 -31.13 -25.17 16.98
CA THR A 305 -32.22 -26.07 17.39
C THR A 305 -32.15 -26.51 18.84
N THR A 306 -30.98 -26.45 19.48
CA THR A 306 -30.77 -27.03 20.82
C THR A 306 -30.25 -26.07 21.87
N GLN A 307 -29.60 -24.96 21.49
CA GLN A 307 -28.90 -24.07 22.43
C GLN A 307 -29.44 -22.64 22.42
N ALA A 308 -29.40 -21.97 21.25
CA ALA A 308 -29.58 -20.53 21.18
C ALA A 308 -30.09 -20.06 19.80
N LYS A 309 -31.03 -19.12 19.80
CA LYS A 309 -31.42 -18.35 18.60
C LYS A 309 -30.48 -17.16 18.46
N ASP A 310 -29.30 -17.42 17.90
CA ASP A 310 -28.26 -16.41 17.72
C ASP A 310 -28.21 -15.92 16.27
N PHE A 311 -28.25 -14.60 16.06
CA PHE A 311 -28.26 -13.99 14.73
C PHE A 311 -26.91 -14.08 14.01
N LEU A 312 -25.78 -14.08 14.73
CA LEU A 312 -24.48 -14.32 14.13
C LEU A 312 -24.37 -15.78 13.65
N ILE A 313 -24.86 -16.72 14.45
CA ILE A 313 -24.93 -18.14 14.05
C ILE A 313 -25.86 -18.33 12.84
N THR A 314 -26.99 -17.61 12.80
CA THR A 314 -27.92 -17.65 11.65
C THR A 314 -27.30 -17.04 10.40
N VAL A 315 -26.47 -16.00 10.54
CA VAL A 315 -25.65 -15.44 9.46
C VAL A 315 -24.63 -16.43 8.94
N TYR A 316 -23.91 -17.16 9.81
CA TYR A 316 -22.98 -18.19 9.39
C TYR A 316 -23.69 -19.38 8.74
N TYR A 317 -24.89 -19.74 9.20
CA TYR A 317 -25.75 -20.70 8.51
C TYR A 317 -26.09 -20.21 7.09
N ALA A 318 -26.49 -18.94 6.93
CA ALA A 318 -26.80 -18.37 5.63
C ALA A 318 -25.59 -18.35 4.68
N ALA A 319 -24.39 -18.04 5.19
CA ALA A 319 -23.16 -18.11 4.42
C ALA A 319 -22.81 -19.54 4.00
N ALA A 320 -22.94 -20.52 4.89
CA ALA A 320 -22.72 -21.93 4.55
C ALA A 320 -23.70 -22.41 3.47
N ARG A 321 -24.98 -22.02 3.56
CA ARG A 321 -25.98 -22.31 2.52
C ARG A 321 -25.62 -21.69 1.18
N MET A 322 -25.15 -20.44 1.18
CA MET A 322 -24.71 -19.75 -0.04
C MET A 322 -23.51 -20.45 -0.70
N GLU A 323 -22.50 -20.83 0.07
CA GLU A 323 -21.30 -21.49 -0.46
C GLU A 323 -21.60 -22.87 -1.06
N GLN A 324 -22.55 -23.60 -0.49
CA GLN A 324 -22.96 -24.91 -1.00
C GLN A 324 -23.99 -24.83 -2.15
N GLY A 325 -24.81 -23.79 -2.19
CA GLY A 325 -26.01 -23.72 -3.03
C GLY A 325 -26.13 -22.50 -3.92
N GLY A 326 -25.10 -21.67 -4.01
CA GLY A 326 -25.08 -20.44 -4.82
C GLY A 326 -26.25 -19.52 -4.52
N LEU A 327 -26.94 -19.06 -5.58
CA LEU A 327 -28.08 -18.14 -5.49
C LEU A 327 -29.25 -18.72 -4.69
N ALA A 328 -29.59 -19.99 -4.91
CA ALA A 328 -30.68 -20.66 -4.17
C ALA A 328 -30.33 -20.82 -2.69
N GLY A 329 -29.06 -21.14 -2.40
CA GLY A 329 -28.51 -21.21 -1.06
C GLY A 329 -28.57 -19.88 -0.32
N LEU A 330 -28.13 -18.80 -0.97
CA LEU A 330 -28.21 -17.43 -0.43
C LEU A 330 -29.66 -17.03 -0.14
N ALA A 331 -30.57 -17.24 -1.09
CA ALA A 331 -31.97 -16.87 -0.92
C ALA A 331 -32.60 -17.57 0.30
N GLN A 332 -32.36 -18.88 0.45
CA GLN A 332 -32.82 -19.62 1.61
C GLN A 332 -32.18 -19.12 2.91
N GLY A 333 -30.88 -18.80 2.90
CA GLY A 333 -30.16 -18.26 4.04
C GLY A 333 -30.72 -16.91 4.51
N LEU A 334 -30.97 -15.98 3.57
CA LEU A 334 -31.54 -14.67 3.85
C LEU A 334 -32.97 -14.75 4.40
N VAL A 335 -33.81 -15.64 3.85
CA VAL A 335 -35.16 -15.88 4.40
C VAL A 335 -35.07 -16.47 5.81
N THR A 336 -34.19 -17.44 6.04
CA THR A 336 -34.00 -18.03 7.38
C THR A 336 -33.58 -16.97 8.39
N LEU A 337 -32.63 -16.10 8.03
CA LEU A 337 -32.20 -14.98 8.87
C LEU A 337 -33.37 -14.03 9.18
N ALA A 338 -34.14 -13.63 8.16
CA ALA A 338 -35.29 -12.77 8.31
C ALA A 338 -36.35 -13.39 9.24
N GLU A 339 -36.67 -14.68 9.09
CA GLU A 339 -37.65 -15.36 9.95
C GLU A 339 -37.15 -15.51 11.39
N VAL A 340 -35.88 -15.88 11.61
CA VAL A 340 -35.31 -15.97 12.96
C VAL A 340 -35.33 -14.60 13.66
N MET A 341 -34.98 -13.53 12.94
CA MET A 341 -35.06 -12.15 13.47
C MET A 341 -36.50 -11.71 13.73
N ASN A 342 -37.45 -12.10 12.88
CA ASN A 342 -38.85 -11.76 13.03
C ASN A 342 -39.48 -12.47 14.25
N THR A 343 -39.14 -13.74 14.47
CA THR A 343 -39.69 -14.60 15.54
C THR A 343 -38.98 -14.42 16.89
N PHE A 344 -37.66 -14.26 16.91
CA PHE A 344 -36.85 -14.22 18.14
C PHE A 344 -36.16 -12.87 18.37
N TRP A 345 -36.78 -11.76 17.93
CA TRP A 345 -36.16 -10.44 18.11
C TRP A 345 -35.86 -10.12 19.57
N ASP A 346 -36.81 -10.36 20.46
CA ASP A 346 -36.69 -9.98 21.87
C ASP A 346 -35.87 -11.00 22.68
N ASP A 347 -36.01 -12.29 22.35
CA ASP A 347 -35.37 -13.39 23.09
C ASP A 347 -34.06 -13.91 22.46
N GLY A 348 -33.70 -13.43 21.26
CA GLY A 348 -32.54 -13.87 20.51
C GLY A 348 -31.23 -13.16 20.89
N PHE A 349 -30.12 -13.79 20.51
CA PHE A 349 -28.76 -13.33 20.84
C PHE A 349 -28.05 -12.72 19.62
N PRO A 350 -27.17 -11.72 19.80
CA PRO A 350 -26.92 -10.93 21.02
C PRO A 350 -28.19 -10.25 21.55
N GLU A 351 -28.26 -9.89 22.84
CA GLU A 351 -29.48 -9.32 23.44
C GLU A 351 -29.89 -7.99 22.77
N LYS A 352 -31.18 -7.60 22.83
CA LYS A 352 -31.72 -6.42 22.11
C LYS A 352 -30.92 -5.12 22.34
N ARG A 353 -30.41 -4.91 23.56
CA ARG A 353 -29.54 -3.77 23.90
C ARG A 353 -28.22 -3.70 23.11
N ARG A 354 -27.78 -4.82 22.51
CA ARG A 354 -26.59 -4.94 21.65
C ARG A 354 -26.98 -4.91 20.18
N GLU A 355 -27.91 -4.03 19.82
CA GLU A 355 -28.43 -3.89 18.45
C GLU A 355 -27.32 -3.70 17.41
N LYS A 356 -26.29 -2.89 17.72
CA LYS A 356 -25.09 -2.73 16.86
C LYS A 356 -24.39 -4.05 16.54
N ALA A 357 -24.33 -5.01 17.48
CA ALA A 357 -23.74 -6.32 17.23
C ALA A 357 -24.61 -7.18 16.30
N ARG A 358 -25.94 -7.07 16.40
CA ARG A 358 -26.88 -7.70 15.46
C ARG A 358 -26.72 -7.13 14.06
N ALA A 359 -26.58 -5.80 13.96
CA ALA A 359 -26.35 -5.09 12.70
C ALA A 359 -25.05 -5.53 12.02
N ASN A 360 -23.95 -5.57 12.78
CA ASN A 360 -22.65 -6.01 12.27
C ASN A 360 -22.68 -7.43 11.72
N ALA A 361 -23.44 -8.35 12.34
CA ALA A 361 -23.62 -9.70 11.82
C ALA A 361 -24.31 -9.70 10.45
N VAL A 362 -25.39 -8.91 10.29
CA VAL A 362 -26.09 -8.78 8.99
C VAL A 362 -25.17 -8.14 7.95
N SER A 363 -24.43 -7.08 8.31
CA SER A 363 -23.46 -6.43 7.41
C SER A 363 -22.39 -7.39 6.91
N TRP A 364 -21.87 -8.27 7.77
CA TRP A 364 -20.90 -9.29 7.35
C TRP A 364 -21.47 -10.22 6.26
N LEU A 365 -22.75 -10.63 6.37
CA LEU A 365 -23.40 -11.44 5.33
C LEU A 365 -23.61 -10.65 4.03
N VAL A 366 -23.95 -9.37 4.14
CA VAL A 366 -24.10 -8.46 2.99
C VAL A 366 -22.81 -8.43 2.20
N ASP A 367 -21.68 -8.09 2.84
CA ASP A 367 -20.38 -7.95 2.19
C ASP A 367 -19.93 -9.27 1.53
N ARG A 368 -20.25 -10.41 2.14
CA ARG A 368 -19.92 -11.73 1.62
C ARG A 368 -20.76 -12.14 0.40
N ALA A 369 -22.00 -11.65 0.30
CA ALA A 369 -22.91 -11.99 -0.79
C ALA A 369 -22.71 -11.11 -2.03
N LEU A 370 -22.26 -9.85 -1.87
CA LEU A 370 -22.08 -8.90 -2.99
C LEU A 370 -21.25 -9.40 -4.18
N PRO A 371 -20.17 -10.20 -4.01
CA PRO A 371 -19.43 -10.77 -5.14
C PRO A 371 -20.28 -11.64 -6.08
N LEU A 372 -21.44 -12.15 -5.64
CA LEU A 372 -22.36 -12.90 -6.51
C LEU A 372 -22.96 -12.02 -7.62
N ALA A 373 -22.89 -10.69 -7.51
CA ALA A 373 -23.34 -9.75 -8.55
C ALA A 373 -22.63 -9.93 -9.89
N ASP A 374 -21.42 -10.50 -9.89
CA ASP A 374 -20.55 -10.63 -11.05
C ASP A 374 -20.48 -12.07 -11.59
N VAL A 375 -21.33 -12.98 -11.09
CA VAL A 375 -21.42 -14.36 -11.60
C VAL A 375 -22.00 -14.37 -13.02
N THR A 376 -21.41 -15.18 -13.90
CA THR A 376 -21.91 -15.41 -15.25
C THR A 376 -23.23 -16.19 -15.20
N LEU A 377 -24.33 -15.54 -15.56
CA LEU A 377 -25.68 -16.14 -15.50
C LEU A 377 -26.04 -16.86 -16.80
N THR A 378 -26.70 -18.00 -16.64
CA THR A 378 -27.34 -18.78 -17.70
C THR A 378 -28.87 -18.63 -17.62
N PRO A 379 -29.62 -19.04 -18.67
CA PRO A 379 -31.08 -19.06 -18.60
C PRO A 379 -31.66 -19.88 -17.43
N ASP A 380 -30.93 -20.91 -16.97
CA ASP A 380 -31.36 -21.82 -15.90
C ASP A 380 -31.27 -21.16 -14.50
N ASP A 381 -30.50 -20.08 -14.35
CA ASP A 381 -30.32 -19.38 -13.07
C ASP A 381 -31.49 -18.45 -12.71
N ARG A 382 -32.47 -18.29 -13.61
CA ARG A 382 -33.59 -17.34 -13.48
C ARG A 382 -34.39 -17.50 -12.20
N GLU A 383 -34.72 -18.72 -11.84
CA GLU A 383 -35.47 -19.02 -10.62
C GLU A 383 -34.65 -18.69 -9.37
N GLY A 384 -33.34 -18.96 -9.39
CA GLY A 384 -32.41 -18.58 -8.33
C GLY A 384 -32.33 -17.06 -8.14
N VAL A 385 -32.24 -16.31 -9.24
CA VAL A 385 -32.24 -14.85 -9.25
C VAL A 385 -33.55 -14.28 -8.68
N GLU A 386 -34.69 -14.86 -9.05
CA GLU A 386 -35.99 -14.45 -8.51
C GLU A 386 -36.12 -14.71 -7.01
N ARG A 387 -35.66 -15.89 -6.54
CA ARG A 387 -35.59 -16.19 -5.11
C ARG A 387 -34.72 -15.20 -4.34
N VAL A 388 -33.55 -14.84 -4.86
CA VAL A 388 -32.67 -13.83 -4.22
C VAL A 388 -33.34 -12.47 -4.14
N ALA A 389 -34.07 -12.04 -5.18
CA ALA A 389 -34.80 -10.77 -5.16
C ALA A 389 -35.91 -10.74 -4.11
N LEU A 390 -36.67 -11.83 -3.97
CA LEU A 390 -37.69 -11.96 -2.94
C LEU A 390 -37.08 -11.99 -1.53
N ALA A 391 -36.00 -12.75 -1.35
CA ALA A 391 -35.33 -12.91 -0.07
C ALA A 391 -34.67 -11.62 0.42
N THR A 392 -34.01 -10.87 -0.47
CA THR A 392 -33.38 -9.58 -0.15
C THR A 392 -34.40 -8.50 0.20
N LYS A 393 -35.54 -8.47 -0.51
CA LYS A 393 -36.67 -7.60 -0.16
C LYS A 393 -37.26 -7.96 1.22
N HIS A 394 -37.51 -9.24 1.46
CA HIS A 394 -38.06 -9.70 2.74
C HIS A 394 -37.14 -9.38 3.92
N LEU A 395 -35.83 -9.61 3.78
CA LEU A 395 -34.85 -9.21 4.80
C LEU A 395 -34.83 -7.69 5.01
N ALA A 396 -34.91 -6.90 3.93
CA ALA A 396 -34.94 -5.44 4.04
C ALA A 396 -36.19 -4.92 4.77
N ASP A 397 -37.35 -5.55 4.54
CA ASP A 397 -38.57 -5.25 5.27
C ASP A 397 -38.42 -5.58 6.77
N VAL A 398 -37.89 -6.76 7.11
CA VAL A 398 -37.63 -7.14 8.52
C VAL A 398 -36.62 -6.21 9.19
N VAL A 399 -35.53 -5.83 8.49
CA VAL A 399 -34.52 -4.92 9.03
C VAL A 399 -35.14 -3.54 9.32
N ARG A 400 -35.92 -3.00 8.38
CA ARG A 400 -36.63 -1.72 8.58
C ARG A 400 -37.60 -1.78 9.76
N ASP A 401 -38.30 -2.91 9.94
CA ASP A 401 -39.35 -3.04 10.94
C ASP A 401 -38.80 -3.39 12.34
N ARG A 402 -37.58 -3.93 12.45
CA ARG A 402 -37.00 -4.39 13.72
C ARG A 402 -35.90 -3.51 14.28
N PHE A 403 -35.08 -2.89 13.44
CA PHE A 403 -33.99 -2.02 13.90
C PHE A 403 -34.48 -0.59 14.13
N GLU A 404 -34.09 -0.02 15.27
CA GLU A 404 -34.48 1.32 15.71
C GLU A 404 -33.35 2.33 15.44
N GLU A 405 -32.14 2.07 15.96
CA GLU A 405 -31.02 3.04 15.90
C GLU A 405 -29.88 2.55 14.99
N HIS A 406 -29.57 1.25 15.01
CA HIS A 406 -28.40 0.69 14.33
C HIS A 406 -28.76 -0.22 13.15
N ALA A 407 -29.63 0.23 12.23
CA ALA A 407 -30.03 -0.60 11.09
C ALA A 407 -28.84 -0.92 10.13
N PRO A 408 -28.60 -2.20 9.77
CA PRO A 408 -27.57 -2.55 8.80
C PRO A 408 -27.90 -2.08 7.38
N ALA A 409 -26.87 -1.76 6.61
CA ALA A 409 -27.01 -1.35 5.22
C ALA A 409 -27.33 -2.56 4.31
N VAL A 410 -28.62 -2.87 4.15
CA VAL A 410 -29.10 -3.97 3.29
C VAL A 410 -29.43 -3.53 1.85
N ARG A 411 -29.42 -2.23 1.58
CA ARG A 411 -29.65 -1.67 0.24
C ARG A 411 -28.72 -2.26 -0.85
N PRO A 412 -27.41 -2.46 -0.60
CA PRO A 412 -26.53 -3.10 -1.58
C PRO A 412 -27.00 -4.50 -2.02
N LEU A 413 -27.62 -5.29 -1.13
CA LEU A 413 -28.18 -6.61 -1.50
C LEU A 413 -29.37 -6.47 -2.46
N THR A 414 -30.24 -5.50 -2.24
CA THR A 414 -31.38 -5.25 -3.12
C THR A 414 -30.93 -4.76 -4.50
N GLU A 415 -29.89 -3.92 -4.56
CA GLU A 415 -29.29 -3.44 -5.81
C GLU A 415 -28.57 -4.57 -6.56
N MET A 416 -27.86 -5.45 -5.84
CA MET A 416 -27.29 -6.68 -6.39
C MET A 416 -28.38 -7.56 -7.01
N ALA A 417 -29.46 -7.83 -6.28
CA ALA A 417 -30.55 -8.68 -6.78
C ALA A 417 -31.20 -8.08 -8.04
N GLN A 418 -31.40 -6.76 -8.07
CA GLN A 418 -31.90 -6.04 -9.25
C GLN A 418 -30.94 -6.16 -10.43
N ARG A 419 -29.63 -6.05 -10.20
CA ARG A 419 -28.61 -6.25 -11.25
C ARG A 419 -28.67 -7.67 -11.82
N LEU A 420 -28.74 -8.69 -10.96
CA LEU A 420 -28.88 -10.09 -11.40
C LEU A 420 -30.15 -10.31 -12.25
N GLN A 421 -31.27 -9.70 -11.86
CA GLN A 421 -32.52 -9.75 -12.63
C GLN A 421 -32.39 -9.14 -14.02
N MET A 422 -31.61 -8.06 -14.15
CA MET A 422 -31.35 -7.41 -15.44
C MET A 422 -30.36 -8.19 -16.30
N SER A 423 -29.45 -8.94 -15.68
CA SER A 423 -28.37 -9.67 -16.36
C SER A 423 -28.75 -11.10 -16.77
N VAL A 424 -29.80 -11.71 -16.19
CA VAL A 424 -30.16 -13.10 -16.51
C VAL A 424 -30.74 -13.23 -17.95
N PRO A 425 -30.11 -14.03 -18.84
CA PRO A 425 -30.54 -14.16 -20.24
C PRO A 425 -31.97 -14.71 -20.37
N LYS A 426 -32.79 -14.07 -21.20
CA LYS A 426 -34.18 -14.52 -21.47
C LYS A 426 -34.16 -15.95 -22.02
N PRO A 427 -35.08 -16.84 -21.57
CA PRO A 427 -35.15 -18.20 -22.11
C PRO A 427 -35.36 -18.13 -23.62
N ALA A 428 -34.55 -18.87 -24.39
CA ALA A 428 -34.76 -18.98 -25.82
C ALA A 428 -36.15 -19.60 -26.07
N PRO A 429 -36.95 -19.08 -27.02
CA PRO A 429 -38.19 -19.74 -27.40
C PRO A 429 -37.86 -21.17 -27.87
N LYS A 430 -38.47 -22.18 -27.23
CA LYS A 430 -38.27 -23.59 -27.56
C LYS A 430 -38.47 -23.79 -29.08
N PRO A 431 -37.51 -24.39 -29.81
CA PRO A 431 -37.73 -24.78 -31.18
C PRO A 431 -38.79 -25.89 -31.23
N GLU A 432 -39.84 -25.69 -32.01
CA GLU A 432 -40.79 -26.75 -32.35
C GLU A 432 -40.02 -27.92 -33.00
N PRO A 433 -40.31 -29.18 -32.62
CA PRO A 433 -39.53 -30.32 -33.08
C PRO A 433 -39.81 -30.59 -34.57
N LYS A 434 -38.81 -30.35 -35.43
CA LYS A 434 -38.79 -30.86 -36.80
C LYS A 434 -38.15 -32.26 -36.85
N PRO A 435 -38.72 -33.22 -37.60
CA PRO A 435 -38.21 -34.60 -37.65
C PRO A 435 -36.83 -34.69 -38.33
N ALA A 436 -35.98 -35.58 -37.80
CA ALA A 436 -34.64 -35.85 -38.28
C ALA A 436 -34.61 -36.54 -39.66
N VAL A 437 -33.68 -36.10 -40.52
CA VAL A 437 -33.24 -36.82 -41.74
C VAL A 437 -31.70 -36.71 -41.84
N PRO A 438 -30.96 -37.77 -42.23
CA PRO A 438 -29.51 -37.92 -42.00
C PRO A 438 -28.59 -37.24 -43.05
N PRO A 439 -27.25 -37.18 -42.82
CA PRO A 439 -26.27 -36.43 -43.62
C PRO A 439 -25.79 -37.26 -44.85
N PRO A 440 -25.25 -36.66 -45.95
CA PRO A 440 -23.83 -36.23 -45.99
C PRO A 440 -23.43 -35.14 -47.03
N ALA A 441 -22.16 -34.70 -46.94
CA ALA A 441 -21.19 -34.45 -48.03
C ALA A 441 -20.44 -33.09 -47.99
N ALA A 442 -19.22 -33.12 -48.53
CA ALA A 442 -18.07 -32.29 -48.18
C ALA A 442 -17.79 -31.04 -49.06
N ALA A 443 -17.09 -30.07 -48.43
CA ALA A 443 -16.13 -29.06 -48.95
C ALA A 443 -16.65 -27.97 -49.94
N PRO A 444 -15.95 -26.84 -50.25
CA PRO A 444 -14.60 -26.35 -49.86
C PRO A 444 -14.62 -24.82 -49.39
N PRO A 445 -13.48 -24.08 -49.29
CA PRO A 445 -13.28 -22.98 -48.31
C PRO A 445 -13.59 -21.56 -48.84
N PRO A 446 -13.66 -20.51 -47.98
CA PRO A 446 -13.62 -19.13 -48.43
C PRO A 446 -12.21 -18.52 -48.38
N ALA A 447 -11.96 -17.71 -49.41
CA ALA A 447 -10.76 -16.98 -49.73
C ALA A 447 -10.39 -15.88 -48.74
N ALA A 448 -9.12 -15.49 -48.84
CA ALA A 448 -8.50 -14.35 -48.19
C ALA A 448 -9.25 -13.03 -48.43
N ALA A 449 -9.29 -12.20 -47.39
CA ALA A 449 -9.67 -10.78 -47.42
C ALA A 449 -8.55 -9.95 -46.74
N PRO A 450 -8.44 -8.65 -47.06
CA PRO A 450 -7.16 -7.94 -47.17
C PRO A 450 -6.73 -7.17 -45.91
N ALA A 451 -5.49 -6.67 -45.97
CA ALA A 451 -4.80 -5.86 -44.98
C ALA A 451 -5.59 -4.62 -44.49
N PRO A 452 -5.39 -4.18 -43.23
CA PRO A 452 -6.14 -3.06 -42.67
C PRO A 452 -5.57 -1.71 -43.15
N ALA A 453 -6.46 -0.88 -43.70
CA ALA A 453 -6.23 0.53 -43.93
C ALA A 453 -6.33 1.30 -42.61
N ALA A 454 -5.39 2.23 -42.41
CA ALA A 454 -5.40 3.20 -41.34
C ALA A 454 -6.68 4.06 -41.37
N ALA A 455 -7.36 4.14 -40.23
CA ALA A 455 -8.38 5.15 -39.96
C ALA A 455 -8.29 5.61 -38.50
N SER A 456 -7.74 6.81 -38.35
CA SER A 456 -7.97 7.84 -37.33
C SER A 456 -8.91 7.53 -36.17
N ALA A 457 -8.35 7.71 -34.97
CA ALA A 457 -9.03 7.72 -33.67
C ALA A 457 -10.22 8.70 -33.63
N PRO A 458 -11.36 8.31 -33.05
CA PRO A 458 -12.29 9.26 -32.46
C PRO A 458 -11.82 9.57 -31.03
N ALA A 459 -11.58 10.85 -30.76
CA ALA A 459 -11.48 11.35 -29.39
C ALA A 459 -12.83 11.10 -28.70
N SER A 460 -12.87 10.14 -27.78
CA SER A 460 -13.98 9.99 -26.84
C SER A 460 -13.71 10.90 -25.64
N THR A 461 -14.52 11.94 -25.49
CA THR A 461 -14.69 12.64 -24.22
C THR A 461 -15.39 11.70 -23.26
N GLY A 462 -14.62 10.88 -22.55
CA GLY A 462 -15.10 9.99 -21.50
C GLY A 462 -15.53 10.80 -20.28
N THR A 463 -16.81 10.72 -19.93
CA THR A 463 -17.29 11.05 -18.58
C THR A 463 -16.65 10.07 -17.60
N ALA A 464 -15.73 10.58 -16.77
CA ALA A 464 -15.07 9.79 -15.74
C ALA A 464 -16.10 9.24 -14.75
N LYS A 465 -16.32 7.92 -14.77
CA LYS A 465 -16.97 7.23 -13.65
C LYS A 465 -16.00 7.27 -12.48
N SER A 466 -16.42 7.94 -11.40
CA SER A 466 -15.76 7.91 -10.10
C SER A 466 -15.59 6.46 -9.65
N VAL A 467 -14.36 5.96 -9.64
CA VAL A 467 -14.01 4.69 -9.00
C VAL A 467 -13.82 5.00 -7.50
N ALA A 468 -14.74 4.53 -6.67
CA ALA A 468 -14.54 4.57 -5.22
C ALA A 468 -13.37 3.64 -4.88
N LEU A 469 -12.31 4.19 -4.28
CA LEU A 469 -11.24 3.38 -3.71
C LEU A 469 -11.83 2.57 -2.54
N PRO A 470 -11.52 1.27 -2.42
CA PRO A 470 -11.94 0.50 -1.26
C PRO A 470 -11.31 1.08 0.01
N ASP A 471 -12.11 1.27 1.05
CA ASP A 471 -11.61 1.55 2.39
C ASP A 471 -10.80 0.35 2.85
N VAL A 472 -9.52 0.57 3.15
CA VAL A 472 -8.62 -0.48 3.66
C VAL A 472 -8.67 -0.52 5.20
N GLY A 473 -9.69 0.10 5.80
CA GLY A 473 -9.95 0.14 7.23
C GLY A 473 -9.69 -1.17 7.96
N GLY A 474 -8.88 -1.06 9.02
CA GLY A 474 -8.55 -2.15 9.92
C GLY A 474 -7.46 -1.70 10.90
N ASP A 475 -7.84 -1.50 12.16
CA ASP A 475 -6.88 -1.35 13.26
C ASP A 475 -6.12 -2.68 13.41
N VAL A 476 -4.80 -2.67 13.20
CA VAL A 476 -3.94 -3.81 13.53
C VAL A 476 -3.63 -3.72 15.03
N ALA A 477 -4.51 -4.26 15.86
CA ALA A 477 -4.33 -4.28 17.32
C ALA A 477 -3.36 -5.40 17.78
N ASP A 478 -3.17 -6.43 16.97
CA ASP A 478 -2.34 -7.61 17.24
C ASP A 478 -1.28 -7.80 16.13
N PRO A 479 0.02 -7.97 16.47
CA PRO A 479 1.06 -8.35 15.51
C PRO A 479 0.73 -9.55 14.61
N ALA A 480 -0.10 -10.50 15.07
CA ALA A 480 -0.54 -11.63 14.26
C ALA A 480 -1.43 -11.23 13.07
N GLN A 481 -2.08 -10.07 13.12
CA GLN A 481 -2.96 -9.54 12.07
C GLN A 481 -2.21 -8.72 11.01
N ILE A 482 -0.91 -8.44 11.21
CA ILE A 482 -0.12 -7.62 10.26
C ILE A 482 -0.11 -8.25 8.87
N VAL A 483 0.08 -9.56 8.77
CA VAL A 483 0.15 -10.25 7.47
C VAL A 483 -1.20 -10.19 6.75
N ASP A 484 -2.31 -10.40 7.47
CA ASP A 484 -3.67 -10.29 6.92
C ASP A 484 -4.00 -8.85 6.47
N PHE A 485 -3.61 -7.85 7.26
CA PHE A 485 -3.73 -6.45 6.87
C PHE A 485 -2.93 -6.13 5.59
N LEU A 486 -1.66 -6.56 5.53
CA LEU A 486 -0.84 -6.38 4.33
C LEU A 486 -1.39 -7.15 3.12
N GLN A 487 -2.07 -8.28 3.32
CA GLN A 487 -2.80 -9.00 2.26
C GLN A 487 -4.00 -8.21 1.76
N LYS A 488 -4.79 -7.61 2.66
CA LYS A 488 -5.93 -6.75 2.33
C LYS A 488 -5.50 -5.49 1.57
N VAL A 489 -4.48 -4.79 2.08
CA VAL A 489 -3.83 -3.66 1.39
C VAL A 489 -3.35 -4.11 0.03
N GLY A 490 -2.63 -5.23 -0.04
CA GLY A 490 -2.08 -5.76 -1.28
C GLY A 490 -3.15 -6.06 -2.34
N THR A 491 -4.28 -6.62 -1.90
CA THR A 491 -5.43 -6.91 -2.77
C THR A 491 -6.06 -5.62 -3.29
N SER A 492 -6.21 -4.59 -2.44
CA SER A 492 -6.72 -3.28 -2.85
C SER A 492 -5.80 -2.59 -3.86
N LEU A 493 -4.48 -2.64 -3.66
CA LEU A 493 -3.50 -2.11 -4.62
C LEU A 493 -3.58 -2.86 -5.96
N HIS A 494 -3.72 -4.19 -5.94
CA HIS A 494 -3.87 -4.97 -7.17
C HIS A 494 -5.19 -4.68 -7.92
N LYS A 495 -6.30 -4.45 -7.20
CA LYS A 495 -7.56 -4.00 -7.80
C LYS A 495 -7.43 -2.62 -8.44
N ALA A 496 -6.83 -1.66 -7.75
CA ALA A 496 -6.56 -0.33 -8.28
C ALA A 496 -5.68 -0.39 -9.53
N SER A 497 -4.63 -1.22 -9.51
CA SER A 497 -3.80 -1.52 -10.68
C SER A 497 -4.64 -1.95 -11.89
N ARG A 498 -5.55 -2.92 -11.73
CA ARG A 498 -6.41 -3.39 -12.83
C ARG A 498 -7.28 -2.29 -13.41
N SER A 499 -7.80 -1.40 -12.56
CA SER A 499 -8.58 -0.25 -13.02
C SER A 499 -7.74 0.74 -13.84
N ILE A 500 -6.51 1.03 -13.40
CA ILE A 500 -5.59 1.91 -14.15
C ILE A 500 -5.18 1.23 -15.46
N PHE A 501 -4.80 -0.05 -15.43
CA PHE A 501 -4.43 -0.83 -16.61
C PHE A 501 -5.53 -0.82 -17.68
N GLY A 502 -6.80 -1.02 -17.27
CA GLY A 502 -7.93 -1.02 -18.20
C GLY A 502 -8.21 0.34 -18.85
N VAL A 503 -7.73 1.44 -18.26
CA VAL A 503 -7.84 2.81 -18.82
C VAL A 503 -6.61 3.18 -19.63
N SER A 504 -5.42 2.86 -19.14
CA SER A 504 -4.14 3.22 -19.73
C SER A 504 -3.09 2.11 -19.53
N PRO A 505 -2.93 1.19 -20.49
CA PRO A 505 -1.89 0.17 -20.45
C PRO A 505 -0.45 0.74 -20.49
N ALA A 506 -0.27 2.01 -20.86
CA ALA A 506 1.02 2.68 -20.88
C ALA A 506 1.42 3.28 -19.52
N ASP A 507 0.50 3.34 -18.54
CA ASP A 507 0.75 3.96 -17.25
C ASP A 507 1.63 3.05 -16.36
N PRO A 508 2.85 3.48 -15.97
CA PRO A 508 3.73 2.70 -15.11
C PRO A 508 3.15 2.42 -13.72
N VAL A 509 2.22 3.25 -13.23
CA VAL A 509 1.62 3.11 -11.89
C VAL A 509 0.82 1.81 -11.78
N ALA A 510 0.11 1.39 -12.84
CA ALA A 510 -0.61 0.12 -12.85
C ALA A 510 0.33 -1.04 -12.49
N TYR A 511 1.46 -1.15 -13.20
CA TYR A 511 2.41 -2.24 -13.00
C TYR A 511 3.09 -2.19 -11.62
N ARG A 512 3.43 -0.99 -11.12
CA ARG A 512 3.98 -0.83 -9.75
C ARG A 512 3.00 -1.34 -8.69
N LEU A 513 1.74 -0.90 -8.78
CA LEU A 513 0.70 -1.29 -7.83
C LEU A 513 0.39 -2.80 -7.88
N ALA A 514 0.38 -3.41 -9.07
CA ALA A 514 0.23 -4.85 -9.21
C ALA A 514 1.32 -5.62 -8.46
N ARG A 515 2.60 -5.29 -8.69
CA ARG A 515 3.73 -6.03 -8.10
C ARG A 515 3.84 -5.75 -6.61
N VAL A 516 3.75 -4.49 -6.17
CA VAL A 516 3.74 -4.16 -4.74
C VAL A 516 2.58 -4.88 -4.06
N GLY A 517 1.36 -4.77 -4.58
CA GLY A 517 0.19 -5.37 -3.96
C GLY A 517 0.27 -6.89 -3.85
N LEU A 518 0.73 -7.57 -4.90
CA LEU A 518 0.83 -9.03 -4.89
C LEU A 518 1.90 -9.57 -3.95
N TYR A 519 2.96 -8.82 -3.68
CA TYR A 519 4.10 -9.33 -2.91
C TYR A 519 4.37 -8.57 -1.60
N LEU A 520 3.51 -7.62 -1.22
CA LEU A 520 3.66 -6.79 -0.01
C LEU A 520 3.79 -7.63 1.27
N HIS A 521 2.93 -8.64 1.41
CA HIS A 521 2.83 -9.48 2.60
C HIS A 521 3.78 -10.68 2.62
N LEU A 522 4.59 -10.89 1.57
CA LEU A 522 5.54 -11.99 1.54
C LEU A 522 6.90 -11.58 2.06
N SER A 523 7.38 -12.37 3.01
CA SER A 523 8.71 -12.26 3.61
C SER A 523 9.69 -13.33 3.11
N GLY A 524 9.24 -14.36 2.40
CA GLY A 524 10.08 -15.44 1.89
C GLY A 524 9.40 -16.31 0.82
N PRO A 525 10.17 -17.16 0.13
CA PRO A 525 9.64 -18.03 -0.93
C PRO A 525 8.68 -19.10 -0.39
N PRO A 526 7.84 -19.71 -1.25
CA PRO A 526 6.98 -20.82 -0.83
C PRO A 526 7.81 -22.02 -0.34
N PRO A 527 7.33 -22.77 0.67
CA PRO A 527 8.09 -23.87 1.26
C PRO A 527 8.35 -25.00 0.26
N VAL A 528 9.56 -25.55 0.34
CA VAL A 528 10.02 -26.67 -0.48
C VAL A 528 9.51 -27.99 0.10
N GLN A 529 8.93 -28.85 -0.73
CA GLN A 529 8.49 -30.19 -0.34
C GLN A 529 9.57 -31.25 -0.59
N SER A 530 10.19 -31.24 -1.79
CA SER A 530 11.23 -32.21 -2.16
C SER A 530 12.08 -31.69 -3.32
N GLY A 531 13.41 -31.65 -3.15
CA GLY A 531 14.33 -31.08 -4.13
C GLY A 531 14.09 -29.58 -4.32
N GLN A 532 13.72 -29.17 -5.53
CA GLN A 532 13.32 -27.79 -5.87
C GLN A 532 11.78 -27.62 -5.98
N LYS A 533 11.00 -28.68 -5.72
CA LYS A 533 9.54 -28.65 -5.90
C LYS A 533 8.83 -28.06 -4.69
N THR A 534 7.81 -27.26 -4.96
CA THR A 534 6.95 -26.61 -3.98
C THR A 534 5.53 -27.18 -4.04
N ALA A 535 4.68 -26.80 -3.07
CA ALA A 535 3.25 -27.13 -3.07
C ALA A 535 2.43 -26.31 -4.09
N VAL A 536 3.06 -25.37 -4.81
CA VAL A 536 2.36 -24.41 -5.67
C VAL A 536 1.83 -25.12 -6.92
N PRO A 537 0.54 -24.95 -7.29
CA PRO A 537 -0.04 -25.58 -8.46
C PRO A 537 0.52 -24.97 -9.75
N PRO A 538 0.90 -25.80 -10.75
CA PRO A 538 1.45 -25.30 -12.00
C PRO A 538 0.44 -24.48 -12.82
N PRO A 539 0.91 -23.68 -13.80
CA PRO A 539 0.04 -23.13 -14.82
C PRO A 539 -0.57 -24.25 -15.69
N SER A 540 -1.76 -24.04 -16.25
CA SER A 540 -2.32 -25.05 -17.16
C SER A 540 -1.54 -25.10 -18.47
N GLY A 541 -1.42 -26.28 -19.08
CA GLY A 541 -0.72 -26.43 -20.36
C GLY A 541 -1.32 -25.56 -21.47
N GLU A 542 -2.63 -25.32 -21.44
CA GLU A 542 -3.33 -24.43 -22.36
C GLU A 542 -2.92 -22.96 -22.18
N GLN A 543 -2.80 -22.47 -20.94
CA GLN A 543 -2.34 -21.12 -20.65
C GLN A 543 -0.90 -20.88 -21.12
N VAL A 544 -0.01 -21.84 -20.86
CA VAL A 544 1.39 -21.78 -21.32
C VAL A 544 1.45 -21.69 -22.84
N GLN A 545 0.74 -22.58 -23.54
CA GLN A 545 0.69 -22.59 -25.01
C GLN A 545 0.11 -21.31 -25.59
N GLN A 546 -0.90 -20.73 -24.94
CA GLN A 546 -1.52 -19.49 -25.39
C GLN A 546 -0.55 -18.30 -25.28
N LEU A 547 0.18 -18.15 -24.17
CA LEU A 547 1.19 -17.10 -23.99
C LEU A 547 2.35 -17.26 -24.99
N GLU A 548 2.84 -18.48 -25.19
CA GLU A 548 3.89 -18.78 -26.18
C GLU A 548 3.45 -18.48 -27.61
N LYS A 549 2.21 -18.84 -27.96
CA LYS A 549 1.62 -18.54 -29.26
C LYS A 549 1.50 -17.03 -29.49
N LEU A 550 0.97 -16.27 -28.52
CA LEU A 550 0.83 -14.82 -28.64
C LEU A 550 2.20 -14.13 -28.76
N ALA A 551 3.20 -14.60 -27.99
CA ALA A 551 4.57 -14.11 -28.07
C ALA A 551 5.23 -14.40 -29.43
N SER A 552 5.13 -15.63 -29.94
CA SER A 552 5.72 -16.01 -31.23
C SER A 552 5.09 -15.27 -32.41
N MET A 553 3.80 -14.94 -32.31
CA MET A 553 3.08 -14.14 -33.30
C MET A 553 3.28 -12.63 -33.14
N GLN A 554 4.07 -12.18 -32.15
CA GLN A 554 4.28 -10.76 -31.82
C GLN A 554 2.97 -9.99 -31.58
N ASN A 555 1.96 -10.69 -31.04
CA ASN A 555 0.65 -10.10 -30.78
C ASN A 555 0.64 -9.46 -29.39
N TRP A 556 1.23 -8.26 -29.30
CA TRP A 556 1.63 -7.66 -28.03
C TRP A 556 0.48 -7.26 -27.10
N ALA A 557 -0.60 -6.65 -27.61
CA ALA A 557 -1.70 -6.21 -26.75
C ALA A 557 -2.47 -7.37 -26.09
N PRO A 558 -2.88 -8.43 -26.82
CA PRO A 558 -3.47 -9.61 -26.21
C PRO A 558 -2.48 -10.39 -25.32
N LEU A 559 -1.19 -10.41 -25.67
CA LEU A 559 -0.17 -11.00 -24.80
C LEU A 559 -0.11 -10.27 -23.45
N LEU A 560 -0.12 -8.94 -23.47
CA LEU A 560 -0.10 -8.11 -22.28
C LEU A 560 -1.33 -8.35 -21.40
N GLU A 561 -2.51 -8.38 -21.98
CA GLU A 561 -3.78 -8.60 -21.25
C GLU A 561 -3.83 -10.01 -20.63
N GLU A 562 -3.49 -11.05 -21.39
CA GLU A 562 -3.46 -12.43 -20.89
C GLU A 562 -2.43 -12.60 -19.77
N ALA A 563 -1.22 -12.06 -19.95
CA ALA A 563 -0.15 -12.18 -18.96
C ALA A 563 -0.46 -11.41 -17.67
N GLU A 564 -0.94 -10.17 -17.74
CA GLU A 564 -1.31 -9.38 -16.55
C GLU A 564 -2.51 -9.99 -15.82
N SER A 565 -3.50 -10.54 -16.54
CA SER A 565 -4.65 -11.21 -15.91
C SER A 565 -4.23 -12.48 -15.17
N ALA A 566 -3.24 -13.21 -15.69
CA ALA A 566 -2.71 -14.43 -15.06
C ALA A 566 -1.85 -14.15 -13.81
N LEU A 567 -1.30 -12.94 -13.66
CA LEU A 567 -0.31 -12.62 -12.62
C LEU A 567 -0.84 -12.80 -11.19
N GLY A 568 -2.07 -12.40 -10.91
CA GLY A 568 -2.70 -12.54 -9.59
C GLY A 568 -2.75 -14.00 -9.09
N PRO A 569 -3.46 -14.90 -9.79
CA PRO A 569 -3.56 -16.30 -9.39
C PRO A 569 -2.25 -17.09 -9.54
N LYS A 570 -1.31 -16.63 -10.39
CA LYS A 570 -0.05 -17.32 -10.70
C LYS A 570 1.18 -16.49 -10.31
N ARG A 571 1.12 -15.81 -9.17
CA ARG A 571 2.15 -14.86 -8.70
C ARG A 571 3.59 -15.37 -8.61
N PHE A 572 3.82 -16.67 -8.46
CA PHE A 572 5.17 -17.26 -8.44
C PHE A 572 5.68 -17.69 -9.83
N TRP A 573 4.85 -17.58 -10.87
CA TRP A 573 5.26 -17.86 -12.23
C TRP A 573 6.03 -16.68 -12.82
N LEU A 574 7.36 -16.74 -12.74
CA LEU A 574 8.23 -15.64 -13.15
C LEU A 574 8.19 -15.36 -14.66
N ASP A 575 7.83 -16.35 -15.48
CA ASP A 575 7.70 -16.15 -16.92
C ASP A 575 6.66 -15.09 -17.28
N ILE A 576 5.62 -14.90 -16.44
CA ILE A 576 4.60 -13.85 -16.66
C ILE A 576 5.26 -12.47 -16.75
N HIS A 577 6.20 -12.16 -15.86
CA HIS A 577 6.88 -10.86 -15.86
C HIS A 577 7.68 -10.63 -17.14
N ARG A 578 8.34 -11.67 -17.66
CA ARG A 578 9.03 -11.62 -18.95
C ARG A 578 8.05 -11.38 -20.09
N TYR A 579 6.91 -12.07 -20.13
CA TYR A 579 5.89 -11.87 -21.17
C TYR A 579 5.31 -10.45 -21.15
N VAL A 580 5.03 -9.91 -19.97
CA VAL A 580 4.58 -8.52 -19.80
C VAL A 580 5.64 -7.54 -20.30
N ALA A 581 6.90 -7.67 -19.85
CA ALA A 581 7.98 -6.78 -20.25
C ALA A 581 8.25 -6.83 -21.78
N MET A 582 8.16 -8.02 -22.37
CA MET A 582 8.27 -8.22 -23.81
C MET A 582 7.12 -7.56 -24.57
N ALA A 583 5.88 -7.73 -24.11
CA ALA A 583 4.70 -7.10 -24.71
C ALA A 583 4.77 -5.57 -24.64
N LEU A 584 5.15 -5.01 -23.48
CA LEU A 584 5.32 -3.57 -23.30
C LEU A 584 6.45 -3.01 -24.18
N GLY A 585 7.54 -3.75 -24.32
CA GLY A 585 8.62 -3.40 -25.27
C GLY A 585 8.12 -3.39 -26.71
N GLY A 586 7.35 -4.40 -27.12
CA GLY A 586 6.74 -4.47 -28.45
C GLY A 586 5.72 -3.36 -28.74
N LEU A 587 5.05 -2.86 -27.71
CA LEU A 587 4.12 -1.71 -27.78
C LEU A 587 4.81 -0.34 -27.65
N GLY A 588 6.11 -0.31 -27.32
CA GLY A 588 6.85 0.94 -27.09
C GLY A 588 6.53 1.64 -25.76
N HIS A 589 5.93 0.95 -24.79
CA HIS A 589 5.60 1.50 -23.47
C HIS A 589 6.79 1.37 -22.51
N THR A 590 7.84 2.17 -22.74
CA THR A 590 9.12 2.06 -22.02
C THR A 590 8.99 2.28 -20.52
N ALA A 591 8.31 3.35 -20.08
CA ALA A 591 8.14 3.63 -18.65
C ALA A 591 7.40 2.51 -17.90
N ALA A 592 6.38 1.92 -18.54
CA ALA A 592 5.66 0.77 -17.99
C ALA A 592 6.55 -0.49 -17.96
N ARG A 593 7.34 -0.73 -19.02
CA ARG A 593 8.32 -1.82 -19.05
C ARG A 593 9.32 -1.68 -17.90
N ASP A 594 9.87 -0.48 -17.69
CA ASP A 594 10.85 -0.22 -16.63
C ASP A 594 10.25 -0.43 -15.23
N ALA A 595 8.98 -0.08 -15.03
CA ALA A 595 8.26 -0.37 -13.79
C ALA A 595 8.13 -1.88 -13.52
N VAL A 596 7.90 -2.69 -14.57
CA VAL A 596 7.88 -4.16 -14.46
C VAL A 596 9.27 -4.69 -14.12
N LEU A 597 10.31 -4.21 -14.82
CA LEU A 597 11.70 -4.62 -14.58
C LEU A 597 12.12 -4.33 -13.12
N GLN A 598 11.87 -3.12 -12.63
CA GLN A 598 12.19 -2.76 -11.25
C GLN A 598 11.41 -3.61 -10.24
N GLY A 599 10.11 -3.78 -10.44
CA GLY A 599 9.28 -4.59 -9.54
C GLY A 599 9.69 -6.07 -9.51
N THR A 600 10.15 -6.61 -10.63
CA THR A 600 10.73 -7.96 -10.70
C THR A 600 12.11 -8.02 -10.05
N ALA A 601 12.94 -7.00 -10.21
CA ALA A 601 14.25 -6.91 -9.56
C ALA A 601 14.12 -6.91 -8.04
N ASP A 602 13.23 -6.09 -7.50
CA ASP A 602 12.95 -6.01 -6.06
C ASP A 602 12.42 -7.36 -5.52
N LEU A 603 11.56 -8.04 -6.29
CA LEU A 603 11.03 -9.35 -5.93
C LEU A 603 12.14 -10.41 -5.84
N VAL A 604 12.99 -10.50 -6.86
CA VAL A 604 14.06 -11.50 -6.93
C VAL A 604 15.18 -11.18 -5.96
N ALA A 605 15.49 -9.90 -5.71
CA ALA A 605 16.45 -9.50 -4.69
C ALA A 605 16.00 -9.89 -3.28
N ARG A 606 14.69 -9.81 -3.00
CA ARG A 606 14.11 -10.19 -1.71
C ARG A 606 13.97 -11.71 -1.53
N MET A 607 13.71 -12.45 -2.62
CA MET A 607 13.52 -13.91 -2.60
C MET A 607 14.30 -14.57 -3.76
N PRO A 608 15.64 -14.64 -3.66
CA PRO A 608 16.50 -15.12 -4.75
C PRO A 608 16.22 -16.59 -5.11
N GLU A 609 15.72 -17.39 -4.17
CA GLU A 609 15.42 -18.80 -4.36
C GLU A 609 14.31 -19.02 -5.38
N LEU A 610 13.43 -18.03 -5.63
CA LEU A 610 12.35 -18.15 -6.63
C LEU A 610 12.88 -18.48 -8.04
N ARG A 611 14.15 -18.18 -8.32
CA ARG A 611 14.81 -18.55 -9.58
C ARG A 611 14.96 -20.06 -9.72
N GLU A 612 15.20 -20.77 -8.63
CA GLU A 612 15.55 -22.20 -8.67
C GLU A 612 14.37 -23.10 -8.29
N LEU A 613 13.26 -22.54 -7.80
CA LEU A 613 12.09 -23.29 -7.38
C LEU A 613 11.21 -23.72 -8.55
N ALA A 614 10.44 -24.78 -8.30
CA ALA A 614 9.51 -25.39 -9.23
C ALA A 614 8.12 -25.59 -8.61
N PHE A 615 7.10 -25.65 -9.47
CA PHE A 615 5.73 -26.06 -9.12
C PHE A 615 5.67 -27.53 -8.69
N ALA A 616 4.51 -27.97 -8.21
CA ALA A 616 4.27 -29.33 -7.72
C ALA A 616 4.57 -30.43 -8.78
N ASP A 617 4.37 -30.14 -10.06
CA ASP A 617 4.67 -31.04 -11.17
C ASP A 617 6.17 -31.09 -11.52
N GLY A 618 6.96 -30.11 -11.07
CA GLY A 618 8.37 -29.93 -11.40
C GLY A 618 8.63 -28.92 -12.52
N THR A 619 7.60 -28.27 -13.06
CA THR A 619 7.76 -27.13 -13.97
C THR A 619 8.47 -26.00 -13.21
N PRO A 620 9.56 -25.40 -13.73
CA PRO A 620 10.28 -24.34 -13.03
C PRO A 620 9.44 -23.06 -12.93
N PHE A 621 9.60 -22.28 -11.86
CA PHE A 621 8.99 -20.95 -11.74
C PHE A 621 9.51 -19.98 -12.79
N ALA A 622 10.79 -20.10 -13.16
CA ALA A 622 11.41 -19.39 -14.25
C ALA A 622 11.98 -20.38 -15.27
N SER A 623 11.44 -20.35 -16.49
CA SER A 623 12.00 -21.07 -17.64
C SER A 623 13.43 -20.61 -17.94
N SER A 624 14.18 -21.39 -18.74
CA SER A 624 15.54 -21.02 -19.15
C SER A 624 15.61 -19.65 -19.84
N ALA A 625 14.61 -19.31 -20.66
CA ALA A 625 14.49 -18.00 -21.30
C ALA A 625 14.28 -16.88 -20.27
N THR A 626 13.50 -17.16 -19.21
CA THR A 626 13.28 -16.21 -18.12
C THR A 626 14.50 -16.06 -17.23
N GLN A 627 15.29 -17.11 -16.99
CA GLN A 627 16.57 -17.00 -16.31
C GLN A 627 17.52 -16.06 -17.04
N GLY A 628 17.69 -16.23 -18.36
CA GLY A 628 18.53 -15.32 -19.16
C GLY A 628 18.02 -13.88 -19.11
N TRP A 629 16.72 -13.67 -19.24
CA TRP A 629 16.10 -12.34 -19.12
C TRP A 629 16.32 -11.70 -17.74
N LEU A 630 16.25 -12.49 -16.66
CA LEU A 630 16.51 -11.98 -15.31
C LEU A 630 17.95 -11.49 -15.16
N ASP A 631 18.92 -12.21 -15.72
CA ASP A 631 20.34 -11.85 -15.64
C ASP A 631 20.69 -10.64 -16.53
N ASP A 632 20.08 -10.54 -17.71
CA ASP A 632 20.42 -9.51 -18.70
C ASP A 632 19.66 -8.19 -18.49
N ASP A 633 18.35 -8.25 -18.19
CA ASP A 633 17.46 -7.07 -18.20
C ASP A 633 16.99 -6.63 -16.80
N VAL A 634 16.97 -7.53 -15.80
CA VAL A 634 16.35 -7.27 -14.48
C VAL A 634 17.38 -7.06 -13.37
N LEU A 635 18.44 -7.87 -13.35
CA LEU A 635 19.52 -7.81 -12.38
C LEU A 635 20.85 -7.42 -13.06
N PRO A 636 20.92 -6.28 -13.78
CA PRO A 636 22.18 -5.86 -14.38
C PRO A 636 23.20 -5.74 -13.25
N SER A 637 24.29 -6.49 -13.38
CA SER A 637 25.36 -6.53 -12.38
C SER A 637 25.91 -5.12 -12.13
N GLY A 638 25.54 -4.52 -10.98
CA GLY A 638 26.22 -3.37 -10.37
C GLY A 638 25.53 -2.01 -10.54
N GLY A 639 24.88 -1.54 -9.47
CA GLY A 639 24.49 -0.13 -9.32
C GLY A 639 23.54 0.10 -8.14
N GLU A 640 24.08 0.44 -6.96
CA GLU A 640 23.32 0.87 -5.79
C GLU A 640 22.47 2.12 -6.08
N GLY A 641 21.22 2.12 -5.60
CA GLY A 641 20.49 3.32 -5.15
C GLY A 641 20.06 4.32 -6.21
N GLY A 642 18.79 4.23 -6.63
CA GLY A 642 18.13 5.17 -7.54
C GLY A 642 18.06 6.60 -7.01
N ALA A 643 19.06 7.40 -7.37
CA ALA A 643 18.85 8.62 -8.13
C ALA A 643 19.36 8.34 -9.55
N GLU A 644 18.67 8.77 -10.61
CA GLU A 644 19.23 8.69 -11.97
C GLU A 644 20.63 9.30 -11.94
N ASP A 645 21.67 8.50 -12.24
CA ASP A 645 23.04 8.98 -12.31
C ASP A 645 23.11 10.08 -13.38
N PRO A 646 23.32 11.35 -13.01
CA PRO A 646 23.29 12.46 -13.96
C PRO A 646 24.42 12.39 -14.99
N LEU A 647 25.40 11.48 -14.80
CA LEU A 647 26.50 11.21 -15.71
C LEU A 647 26.24 10.02 -16.66
N ALA A 648 25.20 9.22 -16.40
CA ALA A 648 24.84 8.06 -17.22
C ALA A 648 24.64 8.38 -18.72
N PRO A 649 23.97 9.47 -19.13
CA PRO A 649 23.80 9.75 -20.56
C PRO A 649 25.13 10.09 -21.25
N GLN A 650 26.02 10.83 -20.58
CA GLN A 650 27.34 11.20 -21.11
C GLN A 650 28.26 9.98 -21.18
N PHE A 651 28.20 9.07 -20.20
CA PHE A 651 28.95 7.81 -20.24
C PHE A 651 28.45 6.88 -21.34
N THR A 652 27.14 6.83 -21.56
CA THR A 652 26.54 6.04 -22.65
C THR A 652 26.98 6.57 -24.01
N GLU A 653 26.93 7.89 -24.21
CA GLU A 653 27.37 8.50 -25.46
C GLU A 653 28.88 8.33 -25.69
N ALA A 654 29.71 8.49 -24.66
CA ALA A 654 31.14 8.24 -24.76
C ALA A 654 31.46 6.78 -25.16
N ARG A 655 30.72 5.81 -24.61
CA ARG A 655 30.87 4.38 -24.98
C ARG A 655 30.47 4.12 -26.43
N LYS A 656 29.39 4.76 -26.90
CA LYS A 656 28.95 4.68 -28.30
C LYS A 656 29.98 5.27 -29.26
N LEU A 657 30.53 6.44 -28.94
CA LEU A 657 31.59 7.07 -29.72
C LEU A 657 32.85 6.18 -29.78
N ALA A 658 33.25 5.59 -28.64
CA ALA A 658 34.39 4.67 -28.59
C ALA A 658 34.16 3.41 -29.43
N GLY A 659 32.98 2.80 -29.36
CA GLY A 659 32.60 1.63 -30.17
C GLY A 659 32.51 1.93 -31.67
N ALA A 660 32.23 3.18 -32.05
CA ALA A 660 32.25 3.65 -33.43
C ALA A 660 33.66 4.00 -33.94
N GLY A 661 34.72 3.74 -33.17
CA GLY A 661 36.11 4.09 -33.52
C GLY A 661 36.45 5.57 -33.36
N LYS A 662 35.54 6.39 -32.80
CA LYS A 662 35.74 7.82 -32.52
C LYS A 662 36.27 8.05 -31.11
N GLY A 663 37.38 7.37 -30.78
CA GLY A 663 37.98 7.43 -29.44
C GLY A 663 38.36 8.83 -28.98
N ALA A 664 38.86 9.68 -29.88
CA ALA A 664 39.24 11.06 -29.56
C ALA A 664 38.03 11.92 -29.13
N ASP A 665 36.88 11.75 -29.80
CA ASP A 665 35.66 12.49 -29.48
C ASP A 665 35.08 12.04 -28.12
N ALA A 666 35.13 10.73 -27.84
CA ALA A 666 34.73 10.18 -26.54
C ALA A 666 35.60 10.72 -25.40
N VAL A 667 36.92 10.81 -25.61
CA VAL A 667 37.87 11.35 -24.62
C VAL A 667 37.66 12.86 -24.44
N ALA A 668 37.42 13.62 -25.51
CA ALA A 668 37.16 15.05 -25.43
C ALA A 668 35.87 15.37 -24.64
N LEU A 669 34.80 14.59 -24.87
CA LEU A 669 33.56 14.68 -24.11
C LEU A 669 33.80 14.46 -22.60
N LEU A 670 34.54 13.41 -22.26
CA LEU A 670 34.80 13.04 -20.87
C LEU A 670 35.82 13.98 -20.19
N ASP A 671 36.80 14.54 -20.91
CA ASP A 671 37.73 15.54 -20.34
C ASP A 671 37.02 16.86 -20.04
N GLY A 672 36.11 17.27 -20.91
CA GLY A 672 35.23 18.42 -20.66
C GLY A 672 34.38 18.23 -19.39
N LEU A 673 33.81 17.04 -19.21
CA LEU A 673 33.03 16.67 -18.03
C LEU A 673 33.90 16.63 -16.76
N ALA A 674 35.08 16.01 -16.82
CA ALA A 674 35.96 15.87 -15.65
C ALA A 674 36.41 17.22 -15.07
N ARG A 675 36.48 18.27 -15.89
CA ARG A 675 36.87 19.63 -15.48
C ARG A 675 35.77 20.39 -14.75
N THR A 676 34.50 20.05 -14.97
CA THR A 676 33.36 20.75 -14.36
C THR A 676 32.89 20.10 -13.06
N LEU A 677 33.26 18.85 -12.82
CA LEU A 677 32.82 18.08 -11.66
C LEU A 677 33.57 18.48 -10.37
N ALA A 678 32.79 18.88 -9.36
CA ALA A 678 33.30 19.27 -8.04
C ALA A 678 33.62 18.06 -7.15
N ALA A 679 32.84 16.98 -7.26
CA ALA A 679 32.98 15.79 -6.42
C ALA A 679 34.14 14.89 -6.88
N GLY A 680 34.95 14.41 -5.92
CA GLY A 680 36.10 13.55 -6.20
C GLY A 680 35.71 12.20 -6.80
N ARG A 681 34.60 11.61 -6.33
CA ARG A 681 34.06 10.34 -6.81
C ARG A 681 33.64 10.42 -8.29
N ASP A 682 32.94 11.48 -8.65
CA ASP A 682 32.46 11.67 -10.03
C ASP A 682 33.62 11.90 -11.00
N ARG A 683 34.62 12.70 -10.60
CA ARG A 683 35.86 12.85 -11.36
C ARG A 683 36.58 11.51 -11.57
N PHE A 684 36.60 10.65 -10.56
CA PHE A 684 37.18 9.31 -10.67
C PHE A 684 36.41 8.47 -11.71
N ARG A 685 35.08 8.40 -11.60
CA ARG A 685 34.21 7.66 -12.54
C ARG A 685 34.36 8.15 -13.98
N THR A 686 34.44 9.46 -14.20
CA THR A 686 34.66 10.04 -15.54
C THR A 686 36.04 9.69 -16.11
N ARG A 687 37.10 9.73 -15.29
CA ARG A 687 38.45 9.32 -15.72
C ARG A 687 38.53 7.82 -16.00
N LEU A 688 37.80 6.99 -15.24
CA LEU A 688 37.68 5.55 -15.50
C LEU A 688 36.98 5.30 -16.85
N ALA A 689 35.85 5.95 -17.11
CA ALA A 689 35.15 5.88 -18.39
C ALA A 689 36.04 6.34 -19.56
N MET A 690 36.90 7.35 -19.33
CA MET A 690 37.86 7.84 -20.32
C MET A 690 38.93 6.78 -20.65
N ALA A 691 39.46 6.11 -19.64
CA ALA A 691 40.41 5.01 -19.83
C ALA A 691 39.78 3.83 -20.58
N GLN A 692 38.54 3.47 -20.25
CA GLN A 692 37.77 2.44 -20.93
C GLN A 692 37.48 2.80 -22.40
N ALA A 693 37.15 4.06 -22.70
CA ALA A 693 36.96 4.56 -24.06
C ALA A 693 38.26 4.51 -24.89
N CYS A 694 39.40 4.88 -24.28
CA CYS A 694 40.71 4.73 -24.90
C CYS A 694 41.02 3.25 -25.21
N ALA A 695 40.72 2.35 -24.28
CA ALA A 695 40.94 0.91 -24.48
C ALA A 695 40.04 0.34 -25.59
N ALA A 696 38.75 0.71 -25.61
CA ALA A 696 37.79 0.23 -26.61
C ALA A 696 38.10 0.74 -28.03
N SER A 697 38.69 1.93 -28.15
CA SER A 697 39.14 2.49 -29.44
C SER A 697 40.51 1.98 -29.91
N GLY A 698 41.13 1.04 -29.18
CA GLY A 698 42.44 0.46 -29.52
C GLY A 698 43.65 1.29 -29.07
N SER A 699 43.44 2.42 -28.38
CA SER A 699 44.50 3.28 -27.84
C SER A 699 44.98 2.78 -26.47
N HIS A 700 45.46 1.53 -26.42
CA HIS A 700 45.76 0.85 -25.16
C HIS A 700 46.89 1.49 -24.35
N ALA A 701 47.87 2.14 -24.99
CA ALA A 701 48.96 2.83 -24.29
C ALA A 701 48.46 4.07 -23.51
N ALA A 702 47.52 4.82 -24.08
CA ALA A 702 46.89 5.96 -23.41
C ALA A 702 46.00 5.49 -22.25
N ALA A 703 45.24 4.41 -22.47
CA ALA A 703 44.43 3.79 -21.42
C ALA A 703 45.29 3.31 -20.24
N ASP A 704 46.42 2.64 -20.48
CA ASP A 704 47.35 2.18 -19.43
C ASP A 704 47.86 3.33 -18.55
N GLY A 705 48.20 4.47 -19.15
CA GLY A 705 48.62 5.66 -18.41
C GLY A 705 47.54 6.18 -17.45
N ILE A 706 46.28 6.23 -17.92
CA ILE A 706 45.15 6.69 -17.09
C ILE A 706 44.83 5.66 -15.98
N PHE A 707 44.77 4.37 -16.31
CA PHE A 707 44.52 3.32 -15.33
C PHE A 707 45.61 3.24 -14.25
N THR A 708 46.87 3.46 -14.61
CA THR A 708 47.98 3.50 -13.63
C THR A 708 47.77 4.61 -12.61
N ALA A 709 47.34 5.80 -13.06
CA ALA A 709 47.04 6.91 -12.17
C ALA A 709 45.81 6.62 -11.29
N LEU A 710 44.75 6.04 -11.86
CA LEU A 710 43.56 5.63 -11.11
C LEU A 710 43.87 4.55 -10.06
N GLY A 711 44.75 3.60 -10.39
CA GLY A 711 45.22 2.58 -9.45
C GLY A 711 45.93 3.18 -8.23
N ALA A 712 46.73 4.24 -8.42
CA ALA A 712 47.36 4.97 -7.32
C ALA A 712 46.34 5.78 -6.50
N ASP A 713 45.32 6.34 -7.15
CA ASP A 713 44.23 7.03 -6.46
C ASP A 713 43.38 6.06 -5.62
N ILE A 714 43.12 4.83 -6.10
CA ILE A 714 42.44 3.76 -5.33
C ILE A 714 43.20 3.45 -4.04
N GLU A 715 44.53 3.30 -4.12
CA GLU A 715 45.36 3.02 -2.94
C GLU A 715 45.42 4.21 -1.98
N ARG A 716 45.62 5.43 -2.50
CA ARG A 716 45.70 6.65 -1.69
C ARG A 716 44.41 6.91 -0.89
N HIS A 717 43.26 6.61 -1.48
CA HIS A 717 41.94 6.88 -0.90
C HIS A 717 41.24 5.62 -0.36
N ALA A 718 41.96 4.49 -0.32
CA ALA A 718 41.48 3.20 0.17
C ALA A 718 40.12 2.76 -0.42
N LEU A 719 39.87 3.03 -1.72
CA LEU A 719 38.57 2.75 -2.36
C LEU A 719 38.19 1.26 -2.26
N GLY A 720 39.16 0.35 -2.24
CA GLY A 720 38.89 -1.08 -2.07
C GLY A 720 38.16 -1.46 -0.77
N GLN A 721 38.15 -0.61 0.26
CA GLN A 721 37.46 -0.88 1.53
C GLN A 721 36.02 -0.37 1.58
N TRP A 722 35.68 0.67 0.82
CA TRP A 722 34.39 1.36 0.93
C TRP A 722 33.64 1.54 -0.39
N GLU A 723 34.32 1.43 -1.54
CA GLU A 723 33.73 1.28 -2.89
C GLU A 723 34.43 0.14 -3.68
N PRO A 724 34.33 -1.12 -3.20
CA PRO A 724 35.04 -2.26 -3.79
C PRO A 724 34.65 -2.51 -5.25
N ALA A 725 33.39 -2.30 -5.63
CA ALA A 725 32.92 -2.48 -7.01
C ALA A 725 33.60 -1.52 -8.01
N LEU A 726 33.76 -0.25 -7.64
CA LEU A 726 34.41 0.76 -8.49
C LEU A 726 35.91 0.48 -8.63
N ALA A 727 36.55 0.04 -7.54
CA ALA A 727 37.94 -0.38 -7.57
C ALA A 727 38.14 -1.66 -8.42
N ALA A 728 37.23 -2.63 -8.30
CA ALA A 728 37.24 -3.86 -9.09
C ALA A 728 37.08 -3.59 -10.59
N ASP A 729 36.13 -2.73 -11.00
CA ASP A 729 35.94 -2.36 -12.41
C ASP A 729 37.19 -1.69 -13.00
N CYS A 730 37.83 -0.81 -12.23
CA CYS A 730 39.09 -0.18 -12.63
C CYS A 730 40.21 -1.21 -12.83
N TYR A 731 40.43 -2.13 -11.88
CA TYR A 731 41.48 -3.14 -12.00
C TYR A 731 41.19 -4.17 -13.10
N ALA A 732 39.94 -4.60 -13.26
CA ALA A 732 39.52 -5.49 -14.35
C ALA A 732 39.75 -4.87 -15.72
N SER A 733 39.34 -3.61 -15.90
CA SER A 733 39.54 -2.85 -17.14
C SER A 733 41.03 -2.61 -17.45
N HIS A 734 41.83 -2.33 -16.42
CA HIS A 734 43.28 -2.18 -16.56
C HIS A 734 43.95 -3.49 -16.95
N HIS A 735 43.56 -4.60 -16.32
CA HIS A 735 44.06 -5.94 -16.63
C HIS A 735 43.78 -6.32 -18.09
N GLY A 736 42.56 -6.10 -18.58
CA GLY A 736 42.20 -6.33 -19.98
C GLY A 736 43.06 -5.49 -20.96
N THR A 737 43.31 -4.23 -20.61
CA THR A 737 44.16 -3.32 -21.40
C THR A 737 45.61 -3.79 -21.46
N LEU A 738 46.17 -4.24 -20.34
CA LEU A 738 47.52 -4.81 -20.27
C LEU A 738 47.64 -6.11 -21.06
N LYS A 739 46.62 -6.99 -21.01
CA LYS A 739 46.55 -8.22 -21.84
C LYS A 739 46.55 -7.88 -23.33
N ALA A 740 45.83 -6.83 -23.73
CA ALA A 740 45.82 -6.34 -25.12
C ALA A 740 47.19 -5.76 -25.55
N LEU A 741 47.84 -4.96 -24.70
CA LEU A 741 49.19 -4.44 -24.98
C LEU A 741 50.23 -5.56 -25.10
N LEU A 742 50.17 -6.57 -24.22
CA LEU A 742 51.05 -7.73 -24.29
C LEU A 742 50.87 -8.50 -25.60
N ARG A 743 49.62 -8.73 -26.02
CA ARG A 743 49.31 -9.36 -27.31
C ARG A 743 49.82 -8.54 -28.49
N ALA A 744 49.69 -7.22 -28.46
CA ALA A 744 50.17 -6.33 -29.51
C ALA A 744 51.71 -6.25 -29.58
N SER A 745 52.40 -6.45 -28.45
CA SER A 745 53.87 -6.42 -28.37
C SER A 745 54.55 -7.74 -28.78
N ALA A 746 53.80 -8.84 -28.88
CA ALA A 746 54.33 -10.16 -29.22
C ALA A 746 54.38 -10.36 -30.76
N PRO A 747 55.55 -10.66 -31.36
CA PRO A 747 55.63 -11.03 -32.77
C PRO A 747 54.88 -12.35 -33.02
N PRO A 748 54.19 -12.52 -34.16
CA PRO A 748 53.52 -13.78 -34.48
C PRO A 748 54.54 -14.94 -34.53
N GLY A 749 54.33 -15.96 -33.68
CA GLY A 749 55.15 -17.17 -33.63
C GLY A 749 56.23 -17.22 -32.53
N VAL A 750 56.35 -16.21 -31.67
CA VAL A 750 57.28 -16.21 -30.52
C VAL A 750 56.52 -16.62 -29.25
N PRO A 751 57.07 -17.52 -28.39
CA PRO A 751 56.44 -17.89 -27.12
C PRO A 751 56.25 -16.68 -26.19
N ALA A 752 55.29 -16.80 -25.26
CA ALA A 752 54.89 -15.74 -24.34
C ALA A 752 56.09 -15.01 -23.70
N PRO A 753 56.01 -13.67 -23.53
CA PRO A 753 57.11 -12.89 -23.01
C PRO A 753 57.57 -13.43 -21.65
N ALA A 754 58.89 -13.48 -21.45
CA ALA A 754 59.51 -14.01 -20.23
C ALA A 754 58.90 -13.39 -18.95
N PRO A 755 58.83 -14.15 -17.83
CA PRO A 755 58.21 -13.69 -16.59
C PRO A 755 58.82 -12.39 -16.01
N ASN A 756 60.04 -12.02 -16.42
CA ASN A 756 60.73 -10.79 -16.01
C ASN A 756 60.46 -9.58 -16.94
N ASN A 757 59.43 -9.63 -17.79
CA ASN A 757 59.01 -8.47 -18.56
C ASN A 757 58.22 -7.53 -17.64
N PRO A 758 58.57 -6.22 -17.56
CA PRO A 758 57.89 -5.25 -16.69
C PRO A 758 56.38 -5.17 -16.94
N MET A 759 55.91 -5.45 -18.16
CA MET A 759 54.49 -5.49 -18.50
C MET A 759 53.79 -6.73 -17.93
N THR A 760 54.46 -7.88 -17.90
CA THR A 760 53.96 -9.12 -17.30
C THR A 760 53.89 -8.99 -15.78
N GLU A 761 54.89 -8.36 -15.15
CA GLU A 761 54.87 -8.05 -13.72
C GLU A 761 53.73 -7.08 -13.35
N LYS A 762 53.53 -6.03 -14.16
CA LYS A 762 52.43 -5.07 -13.98
C LYS A 762 51.06 -5.74 -14.12
N LEU A 763 50.90 -6.65 -15.10
CA LEU A 763 49.67 -7.43 -15.27
C LEU A 763 49.39 -8.29 -14.03
N ALA A 764 50.40 -9.01 -13.52
CA ALA A 764 50.27 -9.85 -12.32
C ALA A 764 49.94 -9.01 -11.07
N LEU A 765 50.53 -7.83 -10.92
CA LEU A 765 50.24 -6.90 -9.82
C LEU A 765 48.77 -6.43 -9.85
N VAL A 766 48.28 -6.00 -11.01
CA VAL A 766 46.88 -5.55 -11.17
C VAL A 766 45.92 -6.72 -10.93
N TYR A 767 46.24 -7.91 -11.41
CA TYR A 767 45.45 -9.12 -11.15
C TYR A 767 45.39 -9.43 -9.64
N GLY A 768 46.54 -9.39 -8.95
CA GLY A 768 46.59 -9.58 -7.50
C GLY A 768 45.77 -8.54 -6.72
N ARG A 769 45.78 -7.28 -7.15
CA ARG A 769 44.93 -6.21 -6.58
C ARG A 769 43.45 -6.47 -6.82
N LEU A 770 43.08 -6.95 -8.02
CA LEU A 770 41.70 -7.36 -8.30
C LEU A 770 41.29 -8.54 -7.41
N CYS A 771 42.12 -9.58 -7.27
CA CYS A 771 41.84 -10.71 -6.37
C CYS A 771 41.61 -10.27 -4.92
N ALA A 772 42.31 -9.23 -4.47
CA ALA A 772 42.14 -8.71 -3.10
C ALA A 772 40.83 -7.93 -2.91
N VAL A 773 40.28 -7.33 -3.96
CA VAL A 773 39.06 -6.50 -3.89
C VAL A 773 37.81 -7.27 -4.31
N ASP A 774 37.89 -8.08 -5.37
CA ASP A 774 36.81 -8.90 -5.90
C ASP A 774 37.38 -10.21 -6.51
N PRO A 775 37.46 -11.29 -5.70
CA PRO A 775 37.90 -12.60 -6.16
C PRO A 775 37.03 -13.18 -7.28
N VAL A 776 35.74 -12.85 -7.34
CA VAL A 776 34.81 -13.40 -8.33
C VAL A 776 35.06 -12.77 -9.69
N ALA A 777 35.26 -11.45 -9.75
CA ALA A 777 35.67 -10.77 -10.98
C ALA A 777 37.05 -11.25 -11.45
N ALA A 778 37.99 -11.50 -10.53
CA ALA A 778 39.30 -12.04 -10.87
C ALA A 778 39.24 -13.43 -11.51
N LEU A 779 38.38 -14.32 -11.01
CA LEU A 779 38.18 -15.67 -11.58
C LEU A 779 37.66 -15.60 -13.02
N LYS A 780 36.75 -14.67 -13.32
CA LYS A 780 36.23 -14.46 -14.69
C LYS A 780 37.31 -14.03 -15.70
N LEU A 781 38.41 -13.44 -15.22
CA LEU A 781 39.55 -13.01 -16.04
C LEU A 781 40.70 -14.03 -16.05
N GLY A 782 40.62 -15.06 -15.21
CA GLY A 782 41.70 -16.00 -14.88
C GLY A 782 42.03 -17.07 -15.93
N ASP A 783 41.40 -17.05 -17.10
CA ASP A 783 41.66 -17.97 -18.21
C ASP A 783 42.42 -17.32 -19.41
#